data_AF-A0AAU7SYE4-F1
#
_entry.id   AF-A0AAU7SYE4-F1
#
_cell.length_a   1.000
_cell.length_b   1.000
_cell.length_c   1.000
_cell.angle_alpha   90.00
_cell.angle_beta   90.00
_cell.angle_gamma   90.00
#
_symmetry.space_group_name_H-M   'P 1'
#
loop_
_entity.id
_entity.type
_entity.pdbx_description
1 polymer ?
#
loop_
_entity_poly.entity_id
_entity_poly.type
_entity_poly.pdbx_seq_one_letter_code
_entity_poly.pdbx_strand_id
1 'polypeptide(L)'
;MKNKYLLPFALTTLMAALTGCGGESANVIPEVYEGSTTNGTCTIGASGCLGFALDYPLNGLNFTCSSDTKNSFVTTLDLKDGAATGACKVGDKITFFLKGEKDKQINLGTLDLNKIAKVSTSQLPRLTILDIASGISGTPAKSLDTSDSTVKVAMRLAKILQALALQNGGIADPADIQALYITDQMRVDLERISQSIPQETFANTTDSDFELLIQPWINISNITNEQAFSTVSMLMNIANAGVYQPEFSLFSTSGVISSLSGSDGLVGCNKDTCNPQDSSTQHLLGHFMLITDRDGYTFGSGIQWRGPGISDTSTIGGLNTKLLTTTRPIRMTANAQEHWINPVTKKIDQNFDFQVDQVTTPLSIYQGTLYNDYMIAGKEAFYKLLTRKTEVTAADKLDFGLWRQTIGSENFNGTLDLYKTFPITYLDKRVFKSINNVKSGEAYIFPMYANLTFKFTDTSVKDVVLGIVIDEKGNIRTNMKPGYTEDDMSTALDQELASGKSACDTTGFNSSTYIDQYGVQQYRIGTVSRAFTNDKNISLRMVLANTNLKKIDGALVGMNTNIKTSTSGDSIVVGGALLNVANLLNLTSGAADITFKDSAVGTVKWANSLSSFQKVYNTNNTSHTSQDADLAKLSGGSLTFALAPCYTVKKK
;
A
#
# COMPACT_ATOMS: atom_id res chain seq x y z
N MET A 1 62.01 -2.95 -36.77
CA MET A 1 61.80 -4.33 -37.27
C MET A 1 60.46 -4.79 -36.70
N LYS A 2 59.32 -4.70 -37.41
CA LYS A 2 58.83 -5.49 -38.57
C LYS A 2 58.81 -7.01 -38.33
N ASN A 3 57.63 -7.54 -38.01
CA ASN A 3 56.83 -8.54 -38.77
C ASN A 3 55.73 -9.09 -37.82
N LYS A 4 54.44 -8.73 -37.93
CA LYS A 4 53.39 -9.03 -38.94
C LYS A 4 53.12 -10.53 -39.15
N TYR A 5 51.85 -10.91 -38.98
CA TYR A 5 50.95 -11.78 -39.78
C TYR A 5 49.74 -12.12 -38.85
N LEU A 6 48.46 -12.19 -39.20
CA LEU A 6 47.67 -12.11 -40.44
C LEU A 6 46.20 -11.92 -39.99
N LEU A 7 45.42 -11.09 -40.67
CA LEU A 7 43.95 -11.05 -40.59
C LEU A 7 43.38 -11.73 -41.83
N PRO A 8 42.15 -12.29 -41.74
CA PRO A 8 41.20 -12.04 -42.81
C PRO A 8 39.83 -11.61 -42.29
N PHE A 9 39.36 -10.56 -42.94
CA PHE A 9 37.98 -10.19 -43.27
C PHE A 9 36.90 -11.27 -43.13
N ALA A 10 35.78 -10.89 -42.52
CA ALA A 10 34.46 -11.08 -43.11
C ALA A 10 33.56 -9.89 -42.72
N LEU A 11 33.39 -8.95 -43.64
CA LEU A 11 32.31 -7.96 -43.64
C LEU A 11 31.25 -8.45 -44.64
N THR A 12 30.02 -8.00 -44.45
CA THR A 12 28.88 -7.99 -45.38
C THR A 12 27.90 -9.19 -45.45
N THR A 13 26.66 -8.85 -45.10
CA THR A 13 25.42 -8.92 -45.92
C THR A 13 24.34 -9.97 -45.65
N LEU A 14 23.11 -9.41 -45.55
CA LEU A 14 21.78 -9.89 -45.92
C LEU A 14 21.09 -10.89 -44.95
N MET A 15 20.04 -10.49 -44.22
CA MET A 15 18.63 -10.28 -44.66
C MET A 15 17.93 -11.53 -45.24
N ALA A 16 16.74 -11.77 -44.67
CA ALA A 16 15.58 -12.49 -45.22
C ALA A 16 15.57 -14.03 -45.21
N ALA A 17 14.82 -14.59 -44.25
CA ALA A 17 13.87 -15.67 -44.50
C ALA A 17 12.76 -15.69 -43.41
N LEU A 18 11.89 -14.69 -43.44
CA LEU A 18 10.45 -14.97 -43.32
C LEU A 18 9.99 -15.20 -44.76
N THR A 19 9.26 -16.29 -45.04
CA THR A 19 7.94 -16.30 -45.71
C THR A 19 7.59 -17.66 -46.34
N GLY A 20 6.29 -17.96 -46.29
CA GLY A 20 5.59 -19.03 -47.00
C GLY A 20 4.30 -19.42 -46.25
N CYS A 21 3.32 -18.52 -46.07
CA CYS A 21 2.15 -18.21 -46.96
C CYS A 21 1.01 -19.24 -46.86
N GLY A 22 -0.29 -18.87 -46.94
CA GLY A 22 -0.94 -17.60 -47.33
C GLY A 22 -2.17 -17.28 -46.46
N GLY A 23 -2.91 -16.16 -46.56
CA GLY A 23 -3.23 -15.16 -47.60
C GLY A 23 -4.72 -14.81 -47.31
N GLU A 24 -5.23 -13.57 -47.26
CA GLU A 24 -5.20 -12.46 -48.22
C GLU A 24 -5.46 -11.07 -47.55
N SER A 25 -5.11 -10.03 -48.33
CA SER A 25 -5.11 -8.53 -48.20
C SER A 25 -6.24 -7.81 -47.43
N ALA A 26 -6.12 -6.54 -46.95
CA ALA A 26 -5.45 -5.36 -47.53
C ALA A 26 -5.25 -4.17 -46.53
N ASN A 27 -4.18 -3.37 -46.78
CA ASN A 27 -3.89 -1.93 -46.49
C ASN A 27 -4.23 -1.35 -45.07
N VAL A 28 -3.34 -0.68 -44.32
CA VAL A 28 -2.82 0.71 -44.55
C VAL A 28 -1.76 1.09 -43.46
N ILE A 29 -0.67 1.75 -43.89
CA ILE A 29 0.35 2.64 -43.24
C ILE A 29 1.13 2.15 -41.99
N PRO A 30 2.47 1.95 -42.10
CA PRO A 30 3.38 1.82 -40.97
C PRO A 30 3.89 3.20 -40.51
N GLU A 31 3.71 3.56 -39.23
CA GLU A 31 4.54 4.61 -38.63
C GLU A 31 5.77 3.98 -37.96
N VAL A 32 6.92 4.37 -38.50
CA VAL A 32 8.26 4.14 -37.96
C VAL A 32 8.40 4.95 -36.67
N TYR A 33 8.76 4.29 -35.55
CA TYR A 33 9.45 4.96 -34.45
C TYR A 33 10.75 4.21 -34.14
N GLU A 34 11.83 4.71 -34.72
CA GLU A 34 13.20 4.38 -34.31
C GLU A 34 13.49 5.03 -32.94
N GLY A 35 13.85 4.20 -31.94
CA GLY A 35 14.60 4.61 -30.76
C GLY A 35 13.85 5.18 -29.54
N SER A 36 12.52 5.22 -29.53
CA SER A 36 11.73 5.71 -28.37
C SER A 36 11.39 4.55 -27.41
N THR A 37 11.73 4.67 -26.12
CA THR A 37 11.26 3.72 -25.10
C THR A 37 9.73 3.73 -25.09
N THR A 38 9.10 2.57 -25.32
CA THR A 38 7.64 2.37 -25.41
C THR A 38 6.84 2.83 -24.18
N ASN A 39 7.50 3.29 -23.11
CA ASN A 39 6.94 3.62 -21.81
C ASN A 39 7.45 4.97 -21.24
N GLY A 40 7.85 5.93 -22.08
CA GLY A 40 8.22 7.29 -21.63
C GLY A 40 9.46 7.89 -22.29
N THR A 41 9.87 9.10 -21.88
CA THR A 41 11.05 9.81 -22.43
C THR A 41 12.38 9.41 -21.77
N CYS A 42 12.34 8.61 -20.72
CA CYS A 42 13.50 8.17 -19.97
C CYS A 42 13.26 6.80 -19.33
N THR A 43 14.34 6.13 -18.93
CA THR A 43 14.28 4.83 -18.27
C THR A 43 14.03 5.00 -16.78
N ILE A 44 12.99 4.35 -16.25
CA ILE A 44 12.70 4.32 -14.81
C ILE A 44 13.94 3.86 -14.04
N GLY A 45 14.28 4.57 -12.96
CA GLY A 45 15.48 4.32 -12.15
C GLY A 45 16.75 5.03 -12.65
N ALA A 46 16.75 5.59 -13.86
CA ALA A 46 17.86 6.41 -14.33
C ALA A 46 17.86 7.81 -13.67
N SER A 47 19.05 8.40 -13.53
CA SER A 47 19.20 9.75 -13.00
C SER A 47 18.44 10.76 -13.85
N GLY A 48 17.71 11.67 -13.20
CA GLY A 48 16.88 12.68 -13.88
C GLY A 48 15.58 12.13 -14.48
N CYS A 49 15.27 10.86 -14.29
CA CYS A 49 14.01 10.25 -14.71
C CYS A 49 13.02 10.15 -13.55
N LEU A 50 11.76 10.51 -13.82
CA LEU A 50 10.65 10.35 -12.89
C LEU A 50 9.64 9.38 -13.47
N GLY A 51 9.67 8.15 -12.96
CA GLY A 51 8.61 7.17 -13.20
C GLY A 51 7.39 7.45 -12.34
N PHE A 52 6.22 7.06 -12.82
CA PHE A 52 4.97 7.08 -12.07
C PHE A 52 4.22 5.76 -12.27
N ALA A 53 3.34 5.44 -11.33
CA ALA A 53 2.43 4.31 -11.42
C ALA A 53 0.98 4.80 -11.30
N LEU A 54 0.10 4.41 -12.21
CA LEU A 54 -1.33 4.67 -12.09
C LEU A 54 -1.91 3.87 -10.91
N ASP A 55 -2.87 4.44 -10.20
CA ASP A 55 -3.68 3.73 -9.20
C ASP A 55 -4.64 2.73 -9.88
N TYR A 56 -5.28 3.15 -10.97
CA TYR A 56 -6.05 2.28 -11.85
C TYR A 56 -5.10 1.49 -12.77
N PRO A 57 -5.25 0.16 -12.89
CA PRO A 57 -4.36 -0.67 -13.72
C PRO A 57 -4.66 -0.55 -15.23
N LEU A 58 -4.49 0.65 -15.78
CA LEU A 58 -4.79 0.99 -17.18
C LEU A 58 -3.56 0.87 -18.08
N ASN A 59 -3.55 -0.16 -18.93
CA ASN A 59 -2.57 -0.33 -20.00
C ASN A 59 -3.04 0.38 -21.27
N GLY A 60 -2.16 1.19 -21.87
CA GLY A 60 -2.41 1.81 -23.17
C GLY A 60 -2.93 3.25 -23.11
N LEU A 61 -2.91 3.91 -21.95
CA LEU A 61 -3.25 5.34 -21.84
C LEU A 61 -2.17 6.17 -22.52
N ASN A 62 -2.55 7.02 -23.47
CA ASN A 62 -1.59 7.85 -24.19
C ASN A 62 -1.14 9.05 -23.35
N PHE A 63 0.14 9.38 -23.45
CA PHE A 63 0.69 10.58 -22.83
C PHE A 63 1.86 11.19 -23.62
N THR A 64 2.11 12.48 -23.40
CA THR A 64 3.33 13.18 -23.82
C THR A 64 4.00 13.82 -22.61
N CYS A 65 5.31 14.07 -22.73
CA CYS A 65 6.09 14.78 -21.71
C CYS A 65 6.55 16.12 -22.31
N SER A 66 6.46 17.22 -21.55
CA SER A 66 6.76 18.57 -22.08
C SER A 66 8.15 18.76 -22.69
N SER A 67 9.16 17.98 -22.25
CA SER A 67 10.51 18.01 -22.79
C SER A 67 10.69 17.26 -24.11
N ASP A 68 9.69 16.48 -24.55
CA ASP A 68 9.68 15.76 -25.82
C ASP A 68 8.48 16.22 -26.66
N THR A 69 8.78 17.04 -27.67
CA THR A 69 7.78 17.64 -28.55
C THR A 69 7.47 16.79 -29.78
N LYS A 70 8.11 15.63 -29.93
CA LYS A 70 8.01 14.79 -31.13
C LYS A 70 7.27 13.49 -30.88
N ASN A 71 7.45 12.90 -29.70
CA ASN A 71 6.97 11.56 -29.42
C ASN A 71 5.74 11.58 -28.51
N SER A 72 4.90 10.56 -28.68
CA SER A 72 3.87 10.19 -27.72
C SER A 72 4.13 8.78 -27.22
N PHE A 73 3.67 8.50 -26.02
CA PHE A 73 3.93 7.26 -25.29
C PHE A 73 2.62 6.64 -24.83
N VAL A 74 2.69 5.41 -24.36
CA VAL A 74 1.57 4.71 -23.74
C VAL A 74 1.99 4.13 -22.40
N THR A 75 1.07 4.13 -21.43
CA THR A 75 1.31 3.43 -20.16
C THR A 75 1.38 1.93 -20.38
N THR A 76 2.25 1.25 -19.64
CA THR A 76 2.42 -0.21 -19.73
C THR A 76 2.15 -0.87 -18.39
N LEU A 77 1.31 -1.91 -18.39
CA LEU A 77 1.00 -2.68 -17.17
C LEU A 77 2.13 -3.65 -16.85
N ASP A 78 2.82 -3.39 -15.75
CA ASP A 78 3.73 -4.36 -15.18
C ASP A 78 2.93 -5.35 -14.31
N LEU A 79 2.80 -6.59 -14.79
CA LEU A 79 2.16 -7.67 -14.04
C LEU A 79 2.98 -8.06 -12.80
N LYS A 80 4.30 -7.85 -12.82
CA LYS A 80 5.21 -8.08 -11.68
C LYS A 80 5.07 -7.01 -10.62
N ASP A 81 4.55 -5.82 -10.91
CA ASP A 81 4.25 -4.79 -9.89
C ASP A 81 2.76 -4.53 -9.68
N GLY A 82 1.89 -5.10 -10.54
CA GLY A 82 0.44 -4.94 -10.45
C GLY A 82 0.01 -3.49 -10.69
N ALA A 83 0.74 -2.76 -11.53
CA ALA A 83 0.52 -1.33 -11.77
C ALA A 83 0.88 -0.95 -13.20
N ALA A 84 0.10 -0.05 -13.79
CA ALA A 84 0.45 0.55 -15.05
C ALA A 84 1.43 1.70 -14.82
N THR A 85 2.52 1.75 -15.57
CA THR A 85 3.61 2.72 -15.36
C THR A 85 3.81 3.59 -16.58
N GLY A 86 4.56 4.68 -16.38
CA GLY A 86 5.11 5.54 -17.42
C GLY A 86 6.24 6.38 -16.85
N ALA A 87 6.98 7.11 -17.69
CA ALA A 87 8.09 7.93 -17.24
C ALA A 87 8.30 9.21 -18.06
N CYS A 88 8.64 10.29 -17.38
CA CYS A 88 9.07 11.56 -17.99
C CYS A 88 10.34 12.07 -17.29
N LYS A 89 11.02 13.07 -17.86
CA LYS A 89 12.15 13.71 -17.17
C LYS A 89 11.64 14.49 -15.96
N VAL A 90 12.45 14.57 -14.92
CA VAL A 90 12.10 15.39 -13.74
C VAL A 90 11.88 16.84 -14.17
N GLY A 91 10.77 17.43 -13.73
CA GLY A 91 10.36 18.77 -14.12
C GLY A 91 9.38 18.83 -15.29
N ASP A 92 9.11 17.70 -15.95
CA ASP A 92 8.13 17.67 -17.04
C ASP A 92 6.69 17.85 -16.56
N LYS A 93 5.89 18.42 -17.45
CA LYS A 93 4.44 18.28 -17.43
C LYS A 93 4.04 17.09 -18.29
N ILE A 94 3.06 16.32 -17.82
CA ILE A 94 2.48 15.20 -18.54
C ILE A 94 1.12 15.63 -19.09
N THR A 95 0.88 15.39 -20.38
CA THR A 95 -0.44 15.56 -20.98
C THR A 95 -1.02 14.19 -21.33
N PHE A 96 -2.16 13.83 -20.73
CA PHE A 96 -2.84 12.56 -20.98
C PHE A 96 -3.93 12.69 -22.03
N PHE A 97 -4.17 11.63 -22.78
CA PHE A 97 -5.27 11.55 -23.74
C PHE A 97 -5.62 10.10 -24.10
N LEU A 98 -6.80 9.91 -24.68
CA LEU A 98 -7.19 8.68 -25.36
C LEU A 98 -7.22 8.96 -26.86
N LYS A 99 -6.41 8.23 -27.62
CA LYS A 99 -6.29 8.42 -29.07
C LYS A 99 -6.95 7.26 -29.83
N GLY A 100 -7.77 7.60 -30.81
CA GLY A 100 -8.31 6.66 -31.79
C GLY A 100 -7.23 6.21 -32.77
N GLU A 101 -7.61 5.34 -33.70
CA GLU A 101 -6.67 4.82 -34.70
C GLU A 101 -6.18 5.92 -35.66
N LYS A 102 -7.00 6.95 -35.91
CA LYS A 102 -6.74 8.04 -36.87
C LYS A 102 -6.56 9.37 -36.12
N ASP A 103 -7.56 10.25 -36.18
CA ASP A 103 -7.50 11.63 -35.72
C ASP A 103 -8.38 11.94 -34.50
N LYS A 104 -9.33 11.05 -34.14
CA LYS A 104 -10.19 11.31 -32.97
C LYS A 104 -9.44 11.13 -31.67
N GLN A 105 -9.63 12.08 -30.75
CA GLN A 105 -8.95 12.11 -29.48
C GLN A 105 -9.84 12.67 -28.37
N ILE A 106 -9.69 12.13 -27.16
CA ILE A 106 -10.25 12.71 -25.92
C ILE A 106 -9.09 13.23 -25.08
N ASN A 107 -9.05 14.54 -24.87
CA ASN A 107 -7.98 15.21 -24.14
C ASN A 107 -8.25 15.17 -22.63
N LEU A 108 -7.34 14.53 -21.88
CA LEU A 108 -7.42 14.35 -20.43
C LEU A 108 -6.53 15.33 -19.65
N GLY A 109 -6.20 16.46 -20.28
CA GLY A 109 -5.52 17.57 -19.64
C GLY A 109 -4.05 17.35 -19.32
N THR A 110 -3.47 18.33 -18.62
CA THR A 110 -2.04 18.40 -18.34
C THR A 110 -1.78 18.53 -16.85
N LEU A 111 -0.86 17.72 -16.33
CA LEU A 111 -0.44 17.68 -14.94
C LEU A 111 1.04 18.04 -14.82
N ASP A 112 1.40 18.88 -13.84
CA ASP A 112 2.79 19.10 -13.47
C ASP A 112 3.28 17.94 -12.59
N LEU A 113 4.23 17.15 -13.11
CA LEU A 113 4.70 15.96 -12.42
C LEU A 113 5.38 16.27 -11.09
N ASN A 114 5.91 17.49 -10.92
CA ASN A 114 6.48 17.96 -9.65
C ASN A 114 5.44 18.09 -8.52
N LYS A 115 4.15 18.13 -8.86
CA LYS A 115 3.06 18.09 -7.86
C LYS A 115 2.82 16.68 -7.33
N ILE A 116 3.21 15.65 -8.08
CA ILE A 116 3.10 14.24 -7.71
C ILE A 116 4.37 13.80 -6.99
N ALA A 117 5.51 14.03 -7.62
CA ALA A 117 6.82 13.75 -7.03
C ALA A 117 7.90 14.68 -7.57
N LYS A 118 8.81 15.08 -6.70
CA LYS A 118 9.96 15.94 -7.03
C LYS A 118 11.26 15.16 -7.09
N VAL A 119 11.32 14.01 -6.45
CA VAL A 119 12.51 13.15 -6.44
C VAL A 119 12.12 11.74 -6.87
N SER A 120 13.03 11.10 -7.61
CA SER A 120 12.89 9.69 -7.93
C SER A 120 13.23 8.88 -6.68
N THR A 121 12.36 7.94 -6.34
CA THR A 121 12.59 6.96 -5.29
C THR A 121 12.44 5.56 -5.89
N SER A 122 12.91 4.50 -5.21
CA SER A 122 12.72 3.15 -5.75
C SER A 122 11.25 2.74 -5.79
N GLN A 123 10.39 3.39 -5.00
CA GLN A 123 8.94 3.23 -5.05
C GLN A 123 8.38 4.26 -6.01
N LEU A 124 7.66 3.79 -7.04
CA LEU A 124 7.02 4.70 -7.97
C LEU A 124 5.88 5.44 -7.26
N PRO A 125 5.84 6.79 -7.34
CA PRO A 125 4.73 7.54 -6.80
C PRO A 125 3.43 7.17 -7.54
N ARG A 126 2.33 7.07 -6.79
CA ARG A 126 1.01 6.83 -7.36
C ARG A 126 0.44 8.10 -7.97
N LEU A 127 0.14 8.06 -9.25
CA LEU A 127 -0.64 9.06 -9.96
C LEU A 127 -2.09 8.58 -9.96
N THR A 128 -2.95 9.31 -9.25
CA THR A 128 -4.32 8.89 -9.01
C THR A 128 -5.27 9.33 -10.12
N ILE A 129 -6.43 8.67 -10.22
CA ILE A 129 -7.51 9.14 -11.10
C ILE A 129 -7.92 10.60 -10.79
N LEU A 130 -7.77 11.03 -9.53
CA LEU A 130 -8.05 12.38 -9.08
C LEU A 130 -6.97 13.39 -9.54
N ASP A 131 -5.72 12.95 -9.67
CA ASP A 131 -4.64 13.77 -10.24
C ASP A 131 -4.87 14.02 -11.74
N ILE A 132 -5.31 12.98 -12.49
CA ILE A 132 -5.71 13.14 -13.90
C ILE A 132 -6.91 14.09 -13.99
N ALA A 133 -7.93 13.88 -13.15
CA ALA A 133 -9.10 14.75 -13.11
C ALA A 133 -8.75 16.22 -12.79
N SER A 134 -7.77 16.45 -11.90
CA SER A 134 -7.25 17.79 -11.59
C SER A 134 -6.56 18.42 -12.79
N GLY A 135 -5.86 17.62 -13.60
CA GLY A 135 -5.29 18.05 -14.89
C GLY A 135 -6.35 18.44 -15.91
N ILE A 136 -7.52 17.78 -15.88
CA ILE A 136 -8.67 18.09 -16.75
C ILE A 136 -9.40 19.36 -16.27
N SER A 137 -9.76 19.42 -14.99
CA SER A 137 -10.53 20.55 -14.42
C SER A 137 -9.68 21.81 -14.21
N GLY A 138 -8.35 21.67 -14.23
CA GLY A 138 -7.41 22.74 -13.91
C GLY A 138 -7.34 23.11 -12.43
N THR A 139 -8.08 22.40 -11.56
CA THR A 139 -8.13 22.68 -10.11
C THR A 139 -8.01 21.39 -9.28
N PRO A 140 -7.28 21.41 -8.15
CA PRO A 140 -7.23 20.26 -7.27
C PRO A 140 -8.58 20.04 -6.59
N ALA A 141 -8.92 18.78 -6.31
CA ALA A 141 -10.06 18.45 -5.47
C ALA A 141 -9.84 18.96 -4.03
N LYS A 142 -10.91 19.41 -3.38
CA LYS A 142 -10.88 19.89 -1.98
C LYS A 142 -11.24 18.79 -0.99
N SER A 143 -12.14 17.90 -1.38
CA SER A 143 -12.58 16.76 -0.59
C SER A 143 -13.00 15.62 -1.51
N LEU A 144 -13.01 14.40 -0.97
CA LEU A 144 -13.54 13.23 -1.68
C LEU A 144 -15.07 13.22 -1.55
N ASP A 145 -15.74 14.09 -2.32
CA ASP A 145 -17.18 14.30 -2.24
C ASP A 145 -17.79 14.47 -3.65
N THR A 146 -18.97 13.89 -3.88
CA THR A 146 -19.67 13.92 -5.19
C THR A 146 -20.04 15.32 -5.68
N SER A 147 -20.06 16.34 -4.81
CA SER A 147 -20.33 17.73 -5.17
C SER A 147 -19.09 18.48 -5.67
N ASP A 148 -17.87 18.00 -5.35
CA ASP A 148 -16.61 18.60 -5.79
C ASP A 148 -16.46 18.49 -7.31
N SER A 149 -16.12 19.58 -7.98
CA SER A 149 -16.05 19.64 -9.45
C SER A 149 -14.99 18.70 -10.02
N THR A 150 -13.87 18.53 -9.34
CA THR A 150 -12.79 17.65 -9.77
C THR A 150 -13.14 16.19 -9.49
N VAL A 151 -13.86 15.90 -8.39
CA VAL A 151 -14.39 14.55 -8.14
C VAL A 151 -15.42 14.15 -9.20
N LYS A 152 -16.30 15.05 -9.65
CA LYS A 152 -17.23 14.78 -10.77
C LYS A 152 -16.49 14.41 -12.05
N VAL A 153 -15.39 15.09 -12.36
CA VAL A 153 -14.53 14.76 -13.50
C VAL A 153 -13.87 13.39 -13.31
N ALA A 154 -13.39 13.08 -12.11
CA ALA A 154 -12.85 11.75 -11.78
C ALA A 154 -13.91 10.65 -11.93
N MET A 155 -15.17 10.93 -11.55
CA MET A 155 -16.29 10.01 -11.75
C MET A 155 -16.58 9.79 -13.25
N ARG A 156 -16.55 10.84 -14.08
CA ARG A 156 -16.67 10.67 -15.55
C ARG A 156 -15.56 9.79 -16.12
N LEU A 157 -14.32 10.00 -15.69
CA LEU A 157 -13.20 9.13 -16.07
C LEU A 157 -13.47 7.68 -15.63
N ALA A 158 -13.88 7.47 -14.38
CA ALA A 158 -14.21 6.14 -13.87
C ALA A 158 -15.31 5.47 -14.70
N LYS A 159 -16.37 6.20 -15.08
CA LYS A 159 -17.42 5.67 -15.95
C LYS A 159 -16.91 5.21 -17.31
N ILE A 160 -16.00 5.96 -17.94
CA ILE A 160 -15.38 5.56 -19.22
C ILE A 160 -14.61 4.25 -19.03
N LEU A 161 -13.73 4.19 -18.01
CA LEU A 161 -12.88 3.02 -17.77
C LEU A 161 -13.73 1.78 -17.42
N GLN A 162 -14.72 1.92 -16.54
CA GLN A 162 -15.58 0.81 -16.15
C GLN A 162 -16.51 0.37 -17.28
N ALA A 163 -17.02 1.28 -18.11
CA ALA A 163 -17.82 0.91 -19.27
C ALA A 163 -17.00 0.12 -20.30
N LEU A 164 -15.76 0.54 -20.57
CA LEU A 164 -14.82 -0.21 -21.44
C LEU A 164 -14.52 -1.60 -20.88
N ALA A 165 -14.30 -1.70 -19.57
CA ALA A 165 -14.05 -2.97 -18.88
C ALA A 165 -15.28 -3.89 -18.84
N LEU A 166 -16.50 -3.34 -18.83
CA LEU A 166 -17.72 -4.14 -18.97
C LEU A 166 -17.90 -4.63 -20.41
N GLN A 167 -17.75 -3.75 -21.40
CA GLN A 167 -17.95 -4.09 -22.81
C GLN A 167 -17.00 -5.19 -23.29
N ASN A 168 -15.76 -5.23 -22.79
CA ASN A 168 -14.80 -6.28 -23.14
C ASN A 168 -14.87 -7.52 -22.22
N GLY A 169 -15.80 -7.56 -21.26
CA GLY A 169 -15.95 -8.65 -20.29
C GLY A 169 -14.83 -8.74 -19.23
N GLY A 170 -14.03 -7.68 -19.09
CA GLY A 170 -12.97 -7.52 -18.10
C GLY A 170 -13.48 -7.43 -16.67
N ILE A 171 -14.70 -6.94 -16.45
CA ILE A 171 -15.40 -6.94 -15.16
C ILE A 171 -16.84 -7.45 -15.29
N ALA A 172 -17.43 -7.87 -14.17
CA ALA A 172 -18.83 -8.28 -14.08
C ALA A 172 -19.66 -7.32 -13.21
N ASP A 173 -19.05 -6.77 -12.16
CA ASP A 173 -19.59 -5.68 -11.34
C ASP A 173 -19.05 -4.34 -11.87
N PRO A 174 -19.91 -3.36 -12.20
CA PRO A 174 -19.50 -2.02 -12.64
C PRO A 174 -18.56 -1.25 -11.71
N ALA A 175 -18.48 -1.61 -10.42
CA ALA A 175 -17.57 -0.98 -9.47
C ALA A 175 -16.25 -1.75 -9.25
N ASP A 176 -16.08 -2.96 -9.81
CA ASP A 176 -14.86 -3.75 -9.68
C ASP A 176 -13.68 -3.09 -10.40
N ILE A 177 -12.47 -3.22 -9.83
CA ILE A 177 -11.24 -2.64 -10.37
C ILE A 177 -10.35 -3.78 -10.85
N GLN A 178 -10.28 -3.94 -12.17
CA GLN A 178 -9.43 -4.93 -12.84
C GLN A 178 -8.56 -4.27 -13.90
N ALA A 179 -7.51 -4.97 -14.32
CA ALA A 179 -6.64 -4.51 -15.41
C ALA A 179 -7.46 -4.24 -16.68
N LEU A 180 -7.35 -3.02 -17.19
CA LEU A 180 -7.95 -2.61 -18.47
C LEU A 180 -6.84 -2.42 -19.50
N TYR A 181 -7.01 -3.06 -20.65
CA TYR A 181 -6.13 -2.92 -21.81
C TYR A 181 -6.89 -2.17 -22.90
N ILE A 182 -6.39 -0.99 -23.30
CA ILE A 182 -6.92 -0.27 -24.46
C ILE A 182 -6.52 -1.05 -25.72
N THR A 183 -7.48 -1.76 -26.30
CA THR A 183 -7.28 -2.62 -27.48
C THR A 183 -7.34 -1.82 -28.78
N ASP A 184 -6.83 -2.39 -29.88
CA ASP A 184 -6.95 -1.78 -31.21
C ASP A 184 -8.41 -1.56 -31.60
N GLN A 185 -9.30 -2.52 -31.29
CA GLN A 185 -10.73 -2.37 -31.54
C GLN A 185 -11.34 -1.18 -30.78
N MET A 186 -10.91 -0.93 -29.54
CA MET A 186 -11.35 0.24 -28.79
C MET A 186 -10.89 1.55 -29.43
N ARG A 187 -9.70 1.57 -30.06
CA ARG A 187 -9.18 2.74 -30.78
C ARG A 187 -9.91 2.96 -32.11
N VAL A 188 -10.21 1.88 -32.84
CA VAL A 188 -11.05 1.90 -34.05
C VAL A 188 -12.44 2.43 -33.70
N ASP A 189 -13.04 1.94 -32.61
CA ASP A 189 -14.37 2.35 -32.18
C ASP A 189 -14.41 3.80 -31.71
N LEU A 190 -13.31 4.33 -31.17
CA LEU A 190 -13.21 5.73 -30.76
C LEU A 190 -13.36 6.69 -31.95
N GLU A 191 -13.04 6.26 -33.17
CA GLU A 191 -13.25 7.04 -34.40
C GLU A 191 -14.74 7.31 -34.70
N ARG A 192 -15.66 6.62 -34.04
CA ARG A 192 -17.11 6.81 -34.23
C ARG A 192 -17.65 8.08 -33.59
N ILE A 193 -16.92 8.72 -32.67
CA ILE A 193 -17.33 10.03 -32.13
C ILE A 193 -17.29 11.08 -33.25
N SER A 194 -18.25 12.00 -33.25
CA SER A 194 -18.37 13.01 -34.30
C SER A 194 -17.16 13.94 -34.37
N GLN A 195 -16.57 14.26 -33.22
CA GLN A 195 -15.42 15.15 -33.09
C GLN A 195 -14.57 14.78 -31.87
N SER A 196 -13.28 15.14 -31.92
CA SER A 196 -12.40 15.06 -30.76
C SER A 196 -12.96 15.87 -29.60
N ILE A 197 -12.81 15.35 -28.38
CA ILE A 197 -13.33 15.98 -27.16
C ILE A 197 -12.17 16.76 -26.51
N PRO A 198 -12.17 18.10 -26.56
CA PRO A 198 -11.15 18.90 -25.91
C PRO A 198 -11.33 18.88 -24.39
N GLN A 199 -10.26 19.22 -23.67
CA GLN A 199 -10.24 19.24 -22.21
C GLN A 199 -11.38 20.06 -21.60
N GLU A 200 -11.65 21.25 -22.15
CA GLU A 200 -12.69 22.15 -21.64
C GLU A 200 -14.10 21.54 -21.78
N THR A 201 -14.39 20.85 -22.88
CA THR A 201 -15.65 20.12 -23.07
C THR A 201 -15.74 18.96 -22.07
N PHE A 202 -14.66 18.22 -21.86
CA PHE A 202 -14.66 17.14 -20.86
C PHE A 202 -14.97 17.67 -19.46
N ALA A 203 -14.36 18.80 -19.08
CA ALA A 203 -14.51 19.37 -17.74
C ALA A 203 -15.90 19.99 -17.51
N ASN A 204 -16.37 20.81 -18.46
CA ASN A 204 -17.43 21.80 -18.18
C ASN A 204 -18.82 21.39 -18.70
N THR A 205 -18.92 20.38 -19.54
CA THR A 205 -20.21 19.92 -20.07
C THR A 205 -21.04 19.22 -18.99
N THR A 206 -22.38 19.24 -19.11
CA THR A 206 -23.26 18.50 -18.20
C THR A 206 -23.07 16.99 -18.37
N ASP A 207 -23.42 16.19 -17.35
CA ASP A 207 -23.21 14.74 -17.44
C ASP A 207 -24.03 14.10 -18.59
N SER A 208 -25.26 14.58 -18.83
CA SER A 208 -26.11 14.11 -19.93
C SER A 208 -25.56 14.48 -21.30
N ASP A 209 -25.07 15.70 -21.46
CA ASP A 209 -24.50 16.14 -22.73
C ASP A 209 -23.17 15.43 -23.01
N PHE A 210 -22.36 15.19 -21.98
CA PHE A 210 -21.12 14.44 -22.10
C PHE A 210 -21.38 12.98 -22.49
N GLU A 211 -22.41 12.36 -21.91
CA GLU A 211 -22.84 11.01 -22.30
C GLU A 211 -23.20 10.93 -23.79
N LEU A 212 -23.97 11.89 -24.31
CA LEU A 212 -24.33 11.95 -25.74
C LEU A 212 -23.10 12.12 -26.65
N LEU A 213 -22.11 12.91 -26.22
CA LEU A 213 -20.87 13.12 -26.98
C LEU A 213 -20.06 11.82 -27.14
N ILE A 214 -20.05 10.97 -26.12
CA ILE A 214 -19.21 9.77 -26.08
C ILE A 214 -19.95 8.48 -26.49
N GLN A 215 -21.28 8.50 -26.48
CA GLN A 215 -22.14 7.35 -26.79
C GLN A 215 -21.77 6.60 -28.09
N PRO A 216 -21.39 7.26 -29.21
CA PRO A 216 -21.00 6.56 -30.43
C PRO A 216 -19.80 5.62 -30.25
N TRP A 217 -18.95 5.89 -29.26
CA TRP A 217 -17.81 5.05 -28.88
C TRP A 217 -18.17 4.08 -27.76
N ILE A 218 -18.72 4.59 -26.65
CA ILE A 218 -18.97 3.81 -25.45
C ILE A 218 -20.22 4.31 -24.72
N ASN A 219 -21.09 3.38 -24.29
CA ASN A 219 -22.24 3.73 -23.46
C ASN A 219 -21.87 3.75 -21.96
N ILE A 220 -21.71 4.96 -21.41
CA ILE A 220 -21.37 5.16 -20.00
C ILE A 220 -22.58 5.19 -19.05
N SER A 221 -23.82 5.20 -19.55
CA SER A 221 -25.05 5.19 -18.72
C SER A 221 -25.23 3.91 -17.91
N ASN A 222 -24.56 2.82 -18.32
CA ASN A 222 -24.56 1.55 -17.62
C ASN A 222 -23.80 1.61 -16.27
N ILE A 223 -23.09 2.70 -16.00
CA ILE A 223 -22.39 2.95 -14.74
C ILE A 223 -23.10 4.09 -13.99
N THR A 224 -23.68 3.78 -12.83
CA THR A 224 -24.34 4.80 -12.01
C THR A 224 -23.33 5.76 -11.37
N ASN A 225 -23.80 6.91 -10.89
CA ASN A 225 -22.94 7.85 -10.18
C ASN A 225 -22.39 7.25 -8.88
N GLU A 226 -23.19 6.43 -8.20
CA GLU A 226 -22.80 5.75 -6.96
C GLU A 226 -21.67 4.73 -7.23
N GLN A 227 -21.77 3.96 -8.32
CA GLN A 227 -20.73 3.01 -8.73
C GLN A 227 -19.44 3.72 -9.15
N ALA A 228 -19.56 4.82 -9.89
CA ALA A 228 -18.41 5.64 -10.28
C ALA A 228 -17.72 6.25 -9.05
N PHE A 229 -18.48 6.81 -8.12
CA PHE A 229 -17.93 7.37 -6.88
C PHE A 229 -17.31 6.29 -5.99
N SER A 230 -17.93 5.11 -5.91
CA SER A 230 -17.37 3.95 -5.20
C SER A 230 -16.01 3.53 -5.80
N THR A 231 -15.91 3.47 -7.14
CA THR A 231 -14.65 3.20 -7.84
C THR A 231 -13.58 4.23 -7.49
N VAL A 232 -13.90 5.53 -7.59
CA VAL A 232 -12.96 6.62 -7.24
C VAL A 232 -12.52 6.49 -5.79
N SER A 233 -13.45 6.24 -4.86
CA SER A 233 -13.14 6.11 -3.44
C SER A 233 -12.23 4.92 -3.14
N MET A 234 -12.49 3.77 -3.77
CA MET A 234 -11.65 2.58 -3.64
C MET A 234 -10.24 2.81 -4.16
N LEU A 235 -10.09 3.47 -5.31
CA LEU A 235 -8.77 3.83 -5.86
C LEU A 235 -8.01 4.78 -4.93
N MET A 236 -8.68 5.79 -4.38
CA MET A 236 -8.06 6.73 -3.44
C MET A 236 -7.61 6.03 -2.15
N ASN A 237 -8.41 5.09 -1.63
CA ASN A 237 -8.03 4.28 -0.47
C ASN A 237 -6.85 3.36 -0.79
N ILE A 238 -6.86 2.66 -1.92
CA ILE A 238 -5.76 1.80 -2.38
C ILE A 238 -4.47 2.62 -2.57
N ALA A 239 -4.59 3.80 -3.17
CA ALA A 239 -3.47 4.70 -3.41
C ALA A 239 -2.90 5.23 -2.10
N ASN A 240 -3.71 5.43 -1.06
CA ASN A 240 -3.20 5.80 0.25
C ASN A 240 -2.60 4.58 0.98
N ALA A 241 -3.21 3.41 0.86
CA ALA A 241 -2.88 2.24 1.65
C ALA A 241 -1.46 1.69 1.46
N GLY A 242 -0.93 1.13 2.55
CA GLY A 242 0.44 0.64 2.65
C GLY A 242 0.85 0.41 4.10
N VAL A 243 2.15 0.24 4.31
CA VAL A 243 2.76 0.14 5.64
C VAL A 243 3.42 1.45 5.99
N TYR A 244 3.12 1.97 7.19
CA TYR A 244 3.73 3.18 7.71
C TYR A 244 4.58 2.88 8.93
N GLN A 245 5.81 3.37 8.92
CA GLN A 245 6.73 3.23 10.03
C GLN A 245 7.68 4.43 10.08
N PRO A 246 8.06 4.90 11.28
CA PRO A 246 9.20 5.79 11.42
C PRO A 246 10.50 5.01 11.22
N GLU A 247 11.59 5.68 10.82
CA GLU A 247 12.90 5.03 10.82
C GLU A 247 13.40 4.84 12.26
N PHE A 248 14.21 3.80 12.49
CA PHE A 248 15.00 3.77 13.72
C PHE A 248 16.20 4.71 13.55
N SER A 249 16.24 5.78 14.34
CA SER A 249 17.35 6.76 14.47
C SER A 249 18.77 6.16 14.54
N LEU A 250 18.89 4.87 14.88
CA LEU A 250 20.15 4.17 15.08
C LEU A 250 20.67 3.41 13.87
N PHE A 251 19.77 3.03 12.97
CA PHE A 251 20.02 2.01 11.99
C PHE A 251 19.41 2.48 10.69
N SER A 252 20.23 3.06 9.80
CA SER A 252 19.78 3.29 8.43
C SER A 252 19.21 1.98 7.93
N THR A 253 17.90 1.93 7.66
CA THR A 253 17.32 0.73 7.09
C THR A 253 17.98 0.55 5.73
N SER A 254 18.71 -0.55 5.55
CA SER A 254 19.29 -0.89 4.26
C SER A 254 18.15 -1.33 3.35
N GLY A 255 17.49 -0.35 2.76
CA GLY A 255 16.33 -0.52 1.91
C GLY A 255 15.91 0.84 1.37
N VAL A 256 16.18 1.06 0.08
CA VAL A 256 15.58 2.05 -0.82
C VAL A 256 16.33 3.37 -1.05
N ILE A 257 17.00 4.03 -0.09
CA ILE A 257 17.84 5.21 -0.43
C ILE A 257 19.09 5.30 0.47
N SER A 258 20.27 4.95 -0.06
CA SER A 258 21.56 5.07 0.64
C SER A 258 22.05 6.51 0.86
N SER A 259 21.38 7.50 0.28
CA SER A 259 21.69 8.92 0.42
C SER A 259 20.83 9.67 1.46
N LEU A 260 19.92 8.97 2.16
CA LEU A 260 19.04 9.53 3.20
C LEU A 260 19.37 8.96 4.59
N SER A 261 20.64 8.68 4.87
CA SER A 261 21.08 8.36 6.24
C SER A 261 20.92 9.59 7.15
N GLY A 262 20.24 9.43 8.29
CA GLY A 262 20.17 10.46 9.34
C GLY A 262 18.77 10.84 9.84
N SER A 263 17.74 10.04 9.53
CA SER A 263 16.41 10.25 10.12
C SER A 263 16.48 10.00 11.62
N ASP A 264 15.72 10.78 12.39
CA ASP A 264 15.60 10.51 13.82
C ASP A 264 14.31 9.76 14.17
N GLY A 265 13.47 9.44 13.18
CA GLY A 265 12.22 8.68 13.39
C GLY A 265 11.21 9.46 14.22
N LEU A 266 10.67 8.81 15.26
CA LEU A 266 9.81 9.43 16.26
C LEU A 266 10.65 9.76 17.51
N VAL A 267 11.00 11.04 17.65
CA VAL A 267 11.79 11.54 18.79
C VAL A 267 11.24 12.87 19.30
N GLY A 268 11.50 13.16 20.59
CA GLY A 268 11.11 14.42 21.22
C GLY A 268 11.49 14.46 22.70
N CYS A 269 11.10 15.53 23.38
CA CYS A 269 11.40 15.72 24.79
C CYS A 269 10.38 16.63 25.48
N ASN A 270 10.52 16.78 26.80
CA ASN A 270 9.66 17.62 27.63
C ASN A 270 10.07 19.11 27.71
N LYS A 271 11.03 19.56 26.88
CA LYS A 271 11.55 20.93 26.84
C LYS A 271 11.64 21.44 25.39
N ASP A 272 11.78 22.75 25.23
CA ASP A 272 11.94 23.38 23.90
C ASP A 272 13.22 22.94 23.16
N THR A 273 14.25 22.53 23.91
CA THR A 273 15.51 22.03 23.34
C THR A 273 15.82 20.65 23.90
N CYS A 274 15.87 19.65 23.03
CA CYS A 274 16.20 18.27 23.40
C CYS A 274 17.71 18.06 23.44
N ASN A 275 18.39 18.58 24.47
CA ASN A 275 19.81 18.31 24.69
C ASN A 275 20.01 16.87 25.20
N PRO A 276 20.72 15.98 24.46
CA PRO A 276 20.90 14.58 24.87
C PRO A 276 21.69 14.39 26.17
N GLN A 277 22.47 15.39 26.59
CA GLN A 277 23.32 15.32 27.80
C GLN A 277 22.64 15.90 29.05
N ASP A 278 21.57 16.67 28.90
CA ASP A 278 20.89 17.31 30.02
C ASP A 278 20.01 16.30 30.77
N SER A 279 20.47 15.85 31.94
CA SER A 279 19.74 14.89 32.79
C SER A 279 18.41 15.42 33.33
N SER A 280 18.16 16.73 33.26
CA SER A 280 16.86 17.32 33.60
C SER A 280 15.88 17.37 32.43
N THR A 281 16.32 17.05 31.22
CA THR A 281 15.45 16.87 30.05
C THR A 281 15.03 15.41 29.95
N GLN A 282 13.72 15.16 29.94
CA GLN A 282 13.17 13.83 29.66
C GLN A 282 12.96 13.70 28.16
N HIS A 283 13.55 12.67 27.57
CA HIS A 283 13.47 12.34 26.15
C HIS A 283 12.49 11.19 25.93
N LEU A 284 11.90 11.18 24.74
CA LEU A 284 11.02 10.13 24.25
C LEU A 284 11.48 9.70 22.87
N LEU A 285 11.64 8.39 22.72
CA LEU A 285 11.89 7.70 21.45
C LEU A 285 10.74 6.73 21.22
N GLY A 286 10.24 6.63 19.99
CA GLY A 286 9.24 5.65 19.63
C GLY A 286 9.48 4.99 18.28
N HIS A 287 8.81 3.87 18.08
CA HIS A 287 8.70 3.19 16.80
C HIS A 287 7.35 2.50 16.69
N PHE A 288 6.80 2.39 15.49
CA PHE A 288 5.54 1.69 15.25
C PHE A 288 5.50 1.08 13.86
N MET A 289 4.57 0.13 13.68
CA MET A 289 4.15 -0.35 12.37
C MET A 289 2.64 -0.19 12.27
N LEU A 290 2.21 0.63 11.31
CA LEU A 290 0.80 0.80 10.95
C LEU A 290 0.54 0.19 9.58
N ILE A 291 -0.68 -0.29 9.39
CA ILE A 291 -1.23 -0.63 8.07
C ILE A 291 -2.47 0.22 7.86
N THR A 292 -2.61 0.78 6.67
CA THR A 292 -3.91 1.23 6.17
C THR A 292 -4.50 0.15 5.29
N ASP A 293 -5.72 -0.28 5.58
CA ASP A 293 -6.42 -1.31 4.82
C ASP A 293 -7.19 -0.73 3.62
N ARG A 294 -7.92 -1.58 2.89
CA ARG A 294 -8.62 -1.19 1.65
C ARG A 294 -9.88 -0.36 1.89
N ASP A 295 -10.41 -0.36 3.11
CA ASP A 295 -11.50 0.53 3.49
C ASP A 295 -10.99 1.90 3.94
N GLY A 296 -9.68 2.09 4.07
CA GLY A 296 -9.06 3.35 4.49
C GLY A 296 -8.82 3.47 6.00
N TYR A 297 -9.06 2.40 6.77
CA TYR A 297 -8.77 2.40 8.21
C TYR A 297 -7.29 2.12 8.44
N THR A 298 -6.70 2.89 9.35
CA THR A 298 -5.31 2.72 9.78
C THR A 298 -5.26 2.24 11.22
N PHE A 299 -4.46 1.20 11.48
CA PHE A 299 -4.26 0.60 12.79
C PHE A 299 -2.87 -0.02 12.89
N GLY A 300 -2.41 -0.29 14.10
CA GLY A 300 -1.18 -1.02 14.30
C GLY A 300 -0.59 -0.94 15.69
N SER A 301 0.64 -1.41 15.81
CA SER A 301 1.33 -1.59 17.09
C SER A 301 2.64 -0.83 17.10
N GLY A 302 3.01 -0.31 18.26
CA GLY A 302 4.24 0.41 18.46
C GLY A 302 4.79 0.26 19.87
N ILE A 303 5.91 0.93 20.09
CA ILE A 303 6.66 0.94 21.33
C ILE A 303 7.32 2.30 21.54
N GLN A 304 7.50 2.66 22.80
CA GLN A 304 8.27 3.83 23.17
C GLN A 304 9.18 3.59 24.38
N TRP A 305 10.21 4.42 24.48
CA TRP A 305 11.13 4.52 25.60
C TRP A 305 11.17 5.96 26.09
N ARG A 306 11.31 6.12 27.40
CA ARG A 306 11.35 7.42 28.06
C ARG A 306 12.48 7.45 29.07
N GLY A 307 13.26 8.52 29.11
CA GLY A 307 14.30 8.66 30.11
C GLY A 307 15.04 9.98 30.06
N PRO A 308 15.84 10.29 31.09
CA PRO A 308 16.63 11.51 31.15
C PRO A 308 17.74 11.49 30.09
N GLY A 309 18.27 12.68 29.77
CA GLY A 309 19.54 12.79 29.06
C GLY A 309 20.68 12.08 29.80
N ILE A 310 21.65 11.55 29.04
CA ILE A 310 22.76 10.76 29.55
C ILE A 310 24.07 11.43 29.16
N SER A 311 24.93 11.71 30.15
CA SER A 311 26.13 12.55 30.00
C SER A 311 27.16 12.04 29.00
N ASP A 312 27.21 10.73 28.73
CA ASP A 312 28.12 10.12 27.73
C ASP A 312 27.55 10.13 26.30
N THR A 313 26.38 10.74 26.06
CA THR A 313 25.71 10.76 24.76
C THR A 313 25.79 12.14 24.11
N SER A 314 26.62 12.30 23.07
CA SER A 314 26.79 13.57 22.35
C SER A 314 25.78 13.79 21.22
N THR A 315 24.99 12.77 20.87
CA THR A 315 24.03 12.80 19.77
C THR A 315 22.71 12.15 20.18
N ILE A 316 21.62 12.51 19.49
CA ILE A 316 20.30 11.87 19.67
C ILE A 316 20.37 10.36 19.39
N GLY A 317 21.10 9.94 18.35
CA GLY A 317 21.35 8.51 18.10
C GLY A 317 22.11 7.82 19.24
N GLY A 318 23.11 8.49 19.85
CA GLY A 318 23.79 7.98 21.03
C GLY A 318 22.85 7.76 22.22
N LEU A 319 22.00 8.76 22.50
CA LEU A 319 20.98 8.67 23.55
C LEU A 319 19.96 7.57 23.28
N ASN A 320 19.44 7.51 22.06
CA ASN A 320 18.48 6.50 21.64
C ASN A 320 19.04 5.09 21.84
N THR A 321 20.31 4.85 21.50
CA THR A 321 20.97 3.54 21.70
C THR A 321 20.98 3.14 23.17
N LYS A 322 21.27 4.09 24.07
CA LYS A 322 21.24 3.85 25.51
C LYS A 322 19.82 3.57 25.98
N LEU A 323 18.84 4.40 25.62
CA LEU A 323 17.44 4.19 26.01
C LEU A 323 16.91 2.81 25.59
N LEU A 324 17.21 2.36 24.36
CA LEU A 324 16.80 1.03 23.88
C LEU A 324 17.36 -0.13 24.73
N THR A 325 18.52 0.06 25.35
CA THR A 325 19.23 -1.00 26.10
C THR A 325 19.04 -0.90 27.61
N THR A 326 18.86 0.30 28.15
CA THR A 326 18.78 0.54 29.61
C THR A 326 17.37 0.83 30.12
N THR A 327 16.41 1.10 29.24
CA THR A 327 15.05 1.47 29.61
C THR A 327 14.06 0.40 29.17
N ARG A 328 13.12 0.07 30.05
CA ARG A 328 12.03 -0.86 29.73
C ARG A 328 11.13 -0.29 28.62
N PRO A 329 10.86 -1.03 27.53
CA PRO A 329 9.96 -0.56 26.48
C PRO A 329 8.50 -0.52 26.96
N ILE A 330 7.72 0.41 26.43
CA ILE A 330 6.30 0.60 26.74
C ILE A 330 5.49 0.44 25.46
N ARG A 331 4.40 -0.32 25.52
CA ARG A 331 3.53 -0.58 24.36
C ARG A 331 2.81 0.69 23.92
N MET A 332 2.65 0.82 22.61
CA MET A 332 1.70 1.72 21.97
C MET A 332 0.76 0.90 21.08
N THR A 333 -0.53 1.24 21.08
CA THR A 333 -1.56 0.57 20.27
C THR A 333 -2.38 1.63 19.56
N ALA A 334 -2.41 1.58 18.23
CA ALA A 334 -3.32 2.36 17.42
C ALA A 334 -4.51 1.48 17.02
N ASN A 335 -5.66 1.72 17.66
CA ASN A 335 -6.92 1.15 17.19
C ASN A 335 -7.28 1.73 15.81
N ALA A 336 -8.15 1.03 15.08
CA ALA A 336 -8.58 1.43 13.74
C ALA A 336 -9.18 2.85 13.72
N GLN A 337 -8.58 3.73 12.92
CA GLN A 337 -8.97 5.12 12.73
C GLN A 337 -9.05 5.46 11.24
N GLU A 338 -10.03 6.26 10.84
CA GLU A 338 -10.28 6.64 9.43
C GLU A 338 -9.46 7.86 8.98
N HIS A 339 -8.76 8.54 9.89
CA HIS A 339 -8.18 9.87 9.67
C HIS A 339 -6.65 9.90 9.86
N TRP A 340 -5.93 8.95 9.25
CA TRP A 340 -4.47 8.93 9.29
C TRP A 340 -3.83 9.97 8.37
N ILE A 341 -3.80 9.69 7.06
CA ILE A 341 -3.35 10.62 6.03
C ILE A 341 -4.53 10.82 5.09
N ASN A 342 -4.95 12.06 4.92
CA ASN A 342 -6.05 12.39 4.03
C ASN A 342 -5.69 11.99 2.59
N PRO A 343 -6.50 11.15 1.92
CA PRO A 343 -6.16 10.62 0.61
C PRO A 343 -6.13 11.70 -0.49
N VAL A 344 -6.82 12.83 -0.30
CA VAL A 344 -6.89 13.96 -1.24
C VAL A 344 -5.75 14.95 -0.98
N THR A 345 -5.62 15.46 0.25
CA THR A 345 -4.65 16.52 0.56
C THR A 345 -3.25 15.99 0.85
N LYS A 346 -3.13 14.68 1.10
CA LYS A 346 -1.90 14.00 1.58
C LYS A 346 -1.39 14.52 2.92
N LYS A 347 -2.25 15.19 3.71
CA LYS A 347 -1.91 15.74 5.01
C LYS A 347 -2.49 14.93 6.16
N ILE A 348 -1.81 14.99 7.30
CA ILE A 348 -2.38 14.67 8.61
C ILE A 348 -3.09 15.94 9.06
N ASP A 349 -4.41 15.98 8.87
CA ASP A 349 -5.28 17.12 9.18
C ASP A 349 -6.12 16.91 10.45
N GLN A 350 -6.03 15.73 11.06
CA GLN A 350 -6.65 15.33 12.32
C GLN A 350 -5.63 14.58 13.17
N ASN A 351 -5.83 14.55 14.50
CA ASN A 351 -4.96 13.78 15.38
C ASN A 351 -5.11 12.29 15.07
N PHE A 352 -3.99 11.60 14.88
CA PHE A 352 -3.95 10.14 14.90
C PHE A 352 -3.35 9.67 16.22
N ASP A 353 -4.12 8.89 16.97
CA ASP A 353 -3.84 8.61 18.37
C ASP A 353 -3.33 7.18 18.60
N PHE A 354 -2.28 7.08 19.41
CA PHE A 354 -1.82 5.84 20.01
C PHE A 354 -2.20 5.80 21.48
N GLN A 355 -2.88 4.73 21.89
CA GLN A 355 -3.01 4.37 23.30
C GLN A 355 -1.64 3.90 23.80
N VAL A 356 -1.22 4.38 24.97
CA VAL A 356 0.08 4.07 25.55
C VAL A 356 -0.11 3.39 26.89
N ASP A 357 0.51 2.23 27.09
CA ASP A 357 0.40 1.51 28.36
C ASP A 357 0.87 2.39 29.52
N GLN A 358 0.17 2.26 30.66
CA GLN A 358 0.49 2.98 31.91
C GLN A 358 0.31 4.51 31.84
N VAL A 359 -0.31 5.03 30.77
CA VAL A 359 -0.58 6.46 30.59
C VAL A 359 -2.04 6.62 30.14
N THR A 360 -2.73 7.64 30.66
CA THR A 360 -4.14 7.91 30.32
C THR A 360 -4.32 8.72 29.05
N THR A 361 -3.32 9.51 28.70
CA THR A 361 -3.26 10.41 27.55
C THR A 361 -2.57 9.74 26.35
N PRO A 362 -3.16 9.83 25.15
CA PRO A 362 -2.57 9.24 23.97
C PRO A 362 -1.31 9.99 23.54
N LEU A 363 -0.46 9.32 22.77
CA LEU A 363 0.47 9.99 21.89
C LEU A 363 -0.28 10.35 20.60
N SER A 364 -0.33 11.64 20.26
CA SER A 364 -1.05 12.14 19.08
C SER A 364 -0.08 12.63 18.03
N ILE A 365 -0.15 12.08 16.83
CA ILE A 365 0.47 12.65 15.62
C ILE A 365 -0.55 13.60 15.01
N TYR A 366 -0.24 14.88 14.91
CA TYR A 366 -1.24 15.91 14.61
C TYR A 366 -0.90 16.76 13.38
N GLN A 367 0.27 16.54 12.79
CA GLN A 367 0.72 17.30 11.63
C GLN A 367 1.66 16.45 10.78
N GLY A 368 1.61 16.64 9.47
CA GLY A 368 2.52 16.06 8.50
C GLY A 368 1.96 16.15 7.08
N THR A 369 2.84 16.19 6.08
CA THR A 369 2.46 16.06 4.66
C THR A 369 3.27 14.94 4.02
N LEU A 370 2.59 14.00 3.37
CA LEU A 370 3.19 12.91 2.64
C LEU A 370 3.67 13.41 1.27
N TYR A 371 4.98 13.43 1.08
CA TYR A 371 5.62 13.83 -0.15
C TYR A 371 6.03 12.63 -1.00
N ASN A 372 5.92 12.77 -2.33
CA ASN A 372 6.34 11.78 -3.32
C ASN A 372 5.66 10.40 -3.16
N ASP A 373 4.50 10.37 -2.50
CA ASP A 373 3.82 9.14 -2.06
C ASP A 373 4.73 8.20 -1.24
N TYR A 374 5.66 8.77 -0.49
CA TYR A 374 6.76 8.04 0.11
C TYR A 374 7.09 8.46 1.55
N MET A 375 7.25 9.75 1.84
CA MET A 375 7.79 10.17 3.14
C MET A 375 7.14 11.45 3.69
N ILE A 376 6.92 11.49 5.00
CA ILE A 376 6.70 12.71 5.79
C ILE A 376 8.02 13.06 6.47
N ALA A 377 8.48 14.30 6.33
CA ALA A 377 9.68 14.79 6.98
C ALA A 377 9.32 15.53 8.28
N GLY A 378 9.92 15.15 9.39
CA GLY A 378 9.87 15.88 10.66
C GLY A 378 10.95 16.95 10.77
N LYS A 379 12.02 16.85 9.96
CA LYS A 379 13.16 17.77 10.00
C LYS A 379 13.41 18.50 8.68
N GLU A 380 13.99 19.68 8.80
CA GLU A 380 14.33 20.56 7.69
C GLU A 380 15.23 19.89 6.64
N ALA A 381 16.23 19.10 7.05
CA ALA A 381 17.13 18.42 6.13
C ALA A 381 16.36 17.47 5.18
N PHE A 382 15.49 16.62 5.74
CA PHE A 382 14.65 15.71 4.95
C PHE A 382 13.63 16.48 4.11
N TYR A 383 13.00 17.50 4.69
CA TYR A 383 12.05 18.33 3.96
C TYR A 383 12.71 18.96 2.72
N LYS A 384 13.91 19.53 2.85
CA LYS A 384 14.66 20.10 1.72
C LYS A 384 14.99 19.06 0.66
N LEU A 385 15.35 17.83 1.06
CA LEU A 385 15.62 16.73 0.13
C LEU A 385 14.36 16.31 -0.63
N LEU A 386 13.23 16.14 0.07
CA LEU A 386 11.96 15.75 -0.53
C LEU A 386 11.36 16.84 -1.43
N THR A 387 11.61 18.11 -1.11
CA THR A 387 10.99 19.26 -1.79
C THR A 387 11.90 20.00 -2.76
N ARG A 388 13.20 19.68 -2.77
CA ARG A 388 14.30 20.37 -3.48
C ARG A 388 14.47 21.85 -3.11
N LYS A 389 13.96 22.26 -1.96
CA LYS A 389 14.15 23.62 -1.45
C LYS A 389 15.53 23.79 -0.83
N THR A 390 16.11 24.97 -0.98
CA THR A 390 17.37 25.35 -0.31
C THR A 390 17.13 26.00 1.04
N GLU A 391 15.95 26.59 1.25
CA GLU A 391 15.52 27.27 2.47
C GLU A 391 14.12 26.82 2.90
N VAL A 392 13.82 26.92 4.20
CA VAL A 392 12.53 26.56 4.79
C VAL A 392 11.90 27.80 5.42
N THR A 393 10.69 28.12 4.96
CA THR A 393 9.89 29.24 5.49
C THR A 393 9.05 28.81 6.70
N ALA A 394 8.41 29.76 7.38
CA ALA A 394 7.47 29.43 8.46
C ALA A 394 6.25 28.63 7.95
N ALA A 395 5.78 28.90 6.73
CA ALA A 395 4.69 28.15 6.11
C ALA A 395 5.09 26.69 5.83
N ASP A 396 6.35 26.46 5.43
CA ASP A 396 6.87 25.12 5.14
C ASP A 396 6.92 24.22 6.38
N LYS A 397 7.11 24.81 7.56
CA LYS A 397 7.11 24.08 8.84
C LYS A 397 5.74 23.46 9.18
N LEU A 398 4.65 23.94 8.56
CA LEU A 398 3.31 23.35 8.71
C LEU A 398 3.19 22.00 7.99
N ASP A 399 4.13 21.65 7.12
CA ASP A 399 4.16 20.34 6.47
C ASP A 399 4.97 19.30 7.25
N PHE A 400 5.64 19.72 8.33
CA PHE A 400 6.50 18.82 9.10
C PHE A 400 5.68 17.80 9.87
N GLY A 401 6.22 16.57 9.97
CA GLY A 401 5.70 15.54 10.85
C GLY A 401 5.91 15.89 12.31
N LEU A 402 4.83 16.09 13.07
CA LEU A 402 4.90 16.46 14.49
C LEU A 402 3.97 15.59 15.35
N TRP A 403 4.41 15.36 16.58
CA TRP A 403 3.65 14.61 17.58
C TRP A 403 3.72 15.28 18.96
N ARG A 404 2.78 14.92 19.83
CA ARG A 404 2.73 15.37 21.22
C ARG A 404 2.18 14.30 22.16
N GLN A 405 2.56 14.37 23.43
CA GLN A 405 1.99 13.56 24.50
C GLN A 405 2.14 14.30 25.84
N THR A 406 1.11 14.30 26.67
CA THR A 406 1.21 14.75 28.06
C THR A 406 1.37 13.53 28.96
N ILE A 407 2.24 13.57 29.97
CA ILE A 407 2.43 12.47 30.94
C ILE A 407 2.57 13.08 32.33
N GLY A 408 1.56 12.87 33.19
CA GLY A 408 1.50 13.57 34.47
C GLY A 408 1.46 15.09 34.25
N SER A 409 2.45 15.80 34.79
CA SER A 409 2.62 17.25 34.60
C SER A 409 3.55 17.62 33.44
N GLU A 410 4.18 16.65 32.77
CA GLU A 410 5.14 16.90 31.70
C GLU A 410 4.46 16.88 30.33
N ASN A 411 4.85 17.82 29.46
CA ASN A 411 4.37 17.89 28.09
C ASN A 411 5.52 17.57 27.14
N PHE A 412 5.43 16.44 26.45
CA PHE A 412 6.35 16.02 25.42
C PHE A 412 5.85 16.49 24.06
N ASN A 413 6.77 16.97 23.24
CA ASN A 413 6.55 17.23 21.83
C ASN A 413 7.79 16.80 21.03
N GLY A 414 7.60 16.59 19.73
CA GLY A 414 8.69 16.13 18.90
C GLY A 414 8.36 16.04 17.43
N THR A 415 9.33 15.53 16.69
CA THR A 415 9.27 15.37 15.24
C THR A 415 9.04 13.91 14.86
N LEU A 416 8.42 13.72 13.71
CA LEU A 416 8.17 12.42 13.09
C LEU A 416 8.69 12.43 11.65
N ASP A 417 9.70 11.63 11.39
CA ASP A 417 10.02 11.18 10.03
C ASP A 417 9.28 9.86 9.78
N LEU A 418 8.41 9.83 8.77
CA LEU A 418 7.56 8.67 8.49
C LEU A 418 7.75 8.20 7.05
N TYR A 419 7.89 6.89 6.87
CA TYR A 419 7.92 6.27 5.56
C TYR A 419 6.61 5.54 5.28
N LYS A 420 6.09 5.72 4.07
CA LYS A 420 5.07 4.88 3.44
C LYS A 420 5.77 3.89 2.53
N THR A 421 5.69 2.62 2.88
CA THR A 421 6.32 1.52 2.16
C THR A 421 5.29 0.48 1.77
N PHE A 422 5.65 -0.34 0.78
CA PHE A 422 4.84 -1.49 0.37
C PHE A 422 3.38 -1.13 0.04
N PRO A 423 3.16 -0.21 -0.92
CA PRO A 423 1.82 0.16 -1.34
C PRO A 423 1.06 -1.07 -1.83
N ILE A 424 -0.24 -1.10 -1.57
CA ILE A 424 -1.09 -2.18 -2.05
C ILE A 424 -1.56 -1.91 -3.49
N THR A 425 -2.00 -2.95 -4.19
CA THR A 425 -2.52 -2.84 -5.56
C THR A 425 -3.97 -3.31 -5.65
N TYR A 426 -4.58 -3.18 -6.83
CA TYR A 426 -5.80 -3.94 -7.13
C TYR A 426 -5.55 -5.46 -6.95
N LEU A 427 -6.63 -6.20 -6.73
CA LEU A 427 -6.60 -7.66 -6.58
C LEU A 427 -7.11 -8.30 -7.86
N ASP A 428 -6.19 -8.86 -8.64
CA ASP A 428 -6.51 -9.48 -9.94
C ASP A 428 -7.41 -10.70 -9.77
N LYS A 429 -8.57 -10.67 -10.42
CA LYS A 429 -9.62 -11.72 -10.33
C LYS A 429 -9.18 -13.10 -10.85
N ARG A 430 -8.05 -13.21 -11.56
CA ARG A 430 -7.45 -14.50 -11.92
C ARG A 430 -6.90 -15.26 -10.71
N VAL A 431 -6.78 -14.60 -9.56
CA VAL A 431 -6.31 -15.18 -8.29
C VAL A 431 -7.28 -14.86 -7.16
N PHE A 432 -7.70 -13.60 -7.05
CA PHE A 432 -8.59 -13.16 -5.99
C PHE A 432 -10.05 -13.15 -6.47
N LYS A 433 -10.70 -14.32 -6.46
CA LYS A 433 -12.10 -14.47 -6.87
C LYS A 433 -13.05 -14.26 -5.68
N SER A 434 -13.88 -13.24 -5.73
CA SER A 434 -14.95 -12.98 -4.74
C SER A 434 -16.31 -12.98 -5.43
N ILE A 435 -17.38 -13.03 -4.64
CA ILE A 435 -18.75 -12.95 -5.18
C ILE A 435 -18.98 -11.67 -6.02
N ASN A 436 -18.20 -10.61 -5.79
CA ASN A 436 -18.35 -9.35 -6.50
C ASN A 436 -17.73 -9.38 -7.91
N ASN A 437 -16.64 -10.14 -8.13
CA ASN A 437 -15.90 -10.10 -9.40
C ASN A 437 -16.06 -11.32 -10.30
N VAL A 438 -16.82 -12.32 -9.88
CA VAL A 438 -17.18 -13.50 -10.68
C VAL A 438 -18.57 -13.35 -11.33
N LYS A 439 -18.77 -14.03 -12.45
CA LYS A 439 -20.08 -14.10 -13.14
C LYS A 439 -21.01 -15.09 -12.43
N SER A 440 -22.31 -14.99 -12.69
CA SER A 440 -23.26 -16.01 -12.22
C SER A 440 -22.85 -17.39 -12.75
N GLY A 441 -22.86 -18.38 -11.87
CA GLY A 441 -22.41 -19.73 -12.17
C GLY A 441 -20.90 -19.94 -12.08
N GLU A 442 -20.10 -18.93 -11.75
CA GLU A 442 -18.67 -19.11 -11.48
C GLU A 442 -18.40 -19.31 -9.99
N ALA A 443 -17.32 -20.04 -9.69
CA ALA A 443 -16.86 -20.28 -8.33
C ALA A 443 -16.02 -19.12 -7.80
N TYR A 444 -16.16 -18.82 -6.50
CA TYR A 444 -15.39 -17.82 -5.78
C TYR A 444 -14.80 -18.37 -4.48
N ILE A 445 -13.67 -17.78 -4.08
CA ILE A 445 -12.82 -18.22 -2.96
C ILE A 445 -13.00 -17.30 -1.75
N PHE A 446 -13.21 -16.00 -2.00
CA PHE A 446 -13.32 -14.99 -0.95
C PHE A 446 -14.79 -14.64 -0.70
N PRO A 447 -15.25 -14.62 0.56
CA PRO A 447 -14.46 -14.56 1.80
C PRO A 447 -13.84 -15.91 2.20
N MET A 448 -12.58 -15.89 2.66
CA MET A 448 -11.83 -17.07 3.08
C MET A 448 -11.69 -17.12 4.60
N TYR A 449 -12.24 -18.15 5.23
CA TYR A 449 -12.15 -18.40 6.67
C TYR A 449 -11.03 -19.37 6.97
N ALA A 450 -10.20 -19.04 7.96
CA ALA A 450 -8.99 -19.79 8.27
C ALA A 450 -8.58 -19.68 9.74
N ASN A 451 -7.70 -20.58 10.16
CA ASN A 451 -6.99 -20.53 11.42
C ASN A 451 -5.49 -20.30 11.18
N LEU A 452 -4.94 -19.32 11.88
CA LEU A 452 -3.51 -19.10 12.01
C LEU A 452 -3.01 -19.76 13.29
N THR A 453 -1.91 -20.51 13.24
CA THR A 453 -1.27 -21.06 14.45
C THR A 453 0.07 -20.38 14.65
N PHE A 454 0.16 -19.57 15.71
CA PHE A 454 1.37 -18.89 16.15
C PHE A 454 2.15 -19.84 17.04
N LYS A 455 3.29 -20.31 16.53
CA LYS A 455 4.25 -21.10 17.31
C LYS A 455 5.36 -20.20 17.80
N PHE A 456 5.67 -20.30 19.09
CA PHE A 456 6.71 -19.48 19.71
C PHE A 456 8.08 -20.13 19.56
N THR A 457 9.11 -19.31 19.41
CA THR A 457 10.50 -19.79 19.43
C THR A 457 10.86 -20.36 20.81
N ASP A 458 10.34 -19.74 21.87
CA ASP A 458 10.42 -20.28 23.23
C ASP A 458 9.32 -21.31 23.44
N THR A 459 9.69 -22.59 23.53
CA THR A 459 8.76 -23.71 23.62
C THR A 459 8.07 -23.84 24.98
N SER A 460 8.41 -23.01 25.97
CA SER A 460 7.67 -22.94 27.23
C SER A 460 6.34 -22.18 27.08
N VAL A 461 6.20 -21.38 26.02
CA VAL A 461 4.95 -20.70 25.67
C VAL A 461 4.10 -21.62 24.81
N LYS A 462 2.83 -21.80 25.17
CA LYS A 462 1.87 -22.57 24.37
C LYS A 462 1.59 -21.88 23.05
N ASP A 463 1.41 -22.67 21.99
CA ASP A 463 0.95 -22.20 20.70
C ASP A 463 -0.41 -21.50 20.84
N VAL A 464 -0.61 -20.44 20.04
CA VAL A 464 -1.88 -19.70 19.99
C VAL A 464 -2.55 -19.92 18.64
N VAL A 465 -3.82 -20.31 18.63
CA VAL A 465 -4.62 -20.43 17.41
C VAL A 465 -5.55 -19.24 17.29
N LEU A 466 -5.52 -18.53 16.15
CA LEU A 466 -6.37 -17.39 15.86
C LEU A 466 -7.20 -17.63 14.60
N GLY A 467 -8.52 -17.59 14.73
CA GLY A 467 -9.44 -17.55 13.61
C GLY A 467 -9.39 -16.22 12.89
N ILE A 468 -9.40 -16.24 11.56
CA ILE A 468 -9.40 -15.07 10.69
C ILE A 468 -10.39 -15.25 9.54
N VAL A 469 -10.76 -14.13 8.93
CA VAL A 469 -11.35 -14.11 7.59
C VAL A 469 -10.62 -13.10 6.72
N ILE A 470 -10.33 -13.49 5.49
CA ILE A 470 -9.96 -12.59 4.39
C ILE A 470 -11.24 -12.30 3.64
N ASP A 471 -11.76 -11.07 3.74
CA ASP A 471 -13.06 -10.71 3.17
C ASP A 471 -13.03 -10.53 1.64
N GLU A 472 -14.17 -10.21 1.05
CA GLU A 472 -14.38 -10.05 -0.40
C GLU A 472 -13.63 -8.85 -0.99
N LYS A 473 -13.16 -7.92 -0.16
CA LYS A 473 -12.32 -6.79 -0.55
C LYS A 473 -10.84 -7.09 -0.35
N GLY A 474 -10.51 -8.12 0.43
CA GLY A 474 -9.15 -8.47 0.82
C GLY A 474 -8.70 -7.80 2.13
N ASN A 475 -9.61 -7.26 2.94
CA ASN A 475 -9.26 -6.91 4.32
C ASN A 475 -9.23 -8.18 5.18
N ILE A 476 -8.40 -8.17 6.21
CA ILE A 476 -8.20 -9.30 7.11
C ILE A 476 -8.67 -8.87 8.49
N ARG A 477 -9.65 -9.59 9.02
CA ARG A 477 -10.13 -9.43 10.39
C ARG A 477 -10.08 -10.75 11.14
N THR A 478 -10.14 -10.68 12.46
CA THR A 478 -10.34 -11.87 13.28
C THR A 478 -11.71 -12.51 13.01
N ASN A 479 -11.79 -13.80 13.30
CA ASN A 479 -13.00 -14.61 13.32
C ASN A 479 -12.95 -15.55 14.53
N MET A 480 -12.89 -14.96 15.72
CA MET A 480 -12.75 -15.68 16.99
C MET A 480 -14.08 -16.29 17.41
N LYS A 481 -14.03 -17.51 17.96
CA LYS A 481 -15.20 -18.19 18.51
C LYS A 481 -15.71 -17.59 19.84
N PRO A 482 -17.00 -17.76 20.17
CA PRO A 482 -17.51 -17.47 21.50
C PRO A 482 -16.76 -18.23 22.59
N GLY A 483 -16.50 -17.58 23.73
CA GLY A 483 -15.82 -18.22 24.87
C GLY A 483 -14.36 -18.59 24.60
N TYR A 484 -13.70 -17.95 23.63
CA TYR A 484 -12.28 -18.14 23.35
C TYR A 484 -11.40 -18.00 24.61
N THR A 485 -10.24 -18.64 24.58
CA THR A 485 -9.21 -18.53 25.62
C THR A 485 -7.98 -17.81 25.07
N GLU A 486 -6.99 -17.53 25.91
CA GLU A 486 -5.75 -16.88 25.46
C GLU A 486 -4.92 -17.70 24.46
N ASP A 487 -5.06 -19.03 24.46
CA ASP A 487 -4.33 -19.95 23.59
C ASP A 487 -5.20 -20.44 22.41
N ASP A 488 -6.52 -20.34 22.53
CA ASP A 488 -7.47 -20.82 21.54
C ASP A 488 -8.54 -19.77 21.24
N MET A 489 -8.23 -18.97 20.22
CA MET A 489 -9.10 -17.99 19.57
C MET A 489 -9.49 -18.45 18.16
N SER A 490 -9.53 -19.77 17.92
CA SER A 490 -9.84 -20.33 16.60
C SER A 490 -11.21 -19.88 16.08
N THR A 491 -11.41 -20.04 14.77
CA THR A 491 -12.75 -20.08 14.19
C THR A 491 -13.55 -21.20 14.87
N ALA A 492 -14.80 -20.91 15.20
CA ALA A 492 -15.69 -21.88 15.81
C ALA A 492 -15.91 -23.08 14.86
N LEU A 493 -16.11 -24.26 15.42
CA LEU A 493 -16.71 -25.37 14.72
C LEU A 493 -18.22 -25.15 14.66
N ASP A 494 -18.88 -25.52 13.57
CA ASP A 494 -20.33 -25.32 13.43
C ASP A 494 -21.14 -25.99 14.57
N GLN A 495 -20.63 -27.10 15.12
CA GLN A 495 -21.22 -27.80 16.27
C GLN A 495 -21.12 -27.03 17.60
N GLU A 496 -20.22 -26.04 17.71
CA GLU A 496 -20.09 -25.17 18.90
C GLU A 496 -21.11 -24.02 18.89
N LEU A 497 -21.87 -23.88 17.80
CA LEU A 497 -22.77 -22.77 17.56
C LEU A 497 -24.25 -23.16 17.72
N ALA A 498 -25.11 -22.17 17.93
CA ALA A 498 -26.55 -22.40 17.94
C ALA A 498 -27.03 -23.01 16.61
N SER A 499 -28.01 -23.92 16.69
CA SER A 499 -28.57 -24.63 15.53
C SER A 499 -28.91 -23.67 14.38
N GLY A 500 -28.46 -24.01 13.17
CA GLY A 500 -28.70 -23.23 11.95
C GLY A 500 -27.70 -22.09 11.70
N LYS A 501 -26.68 -21.91 12.54
CA LYS A 501 -25.58 -20.95 12.30
C LYS A 501 -24.32 -21.67 11.79
N SER A 502 -23.48 -20.96 11.03
CA SER A 502 -22.16 -21.45 10.59
C SER A 502 -21.06 -20.44 10.86
N ALA A 503 -19.90 -20.93 11.32
CA ALA A 503 -18.72 -20.12 11.61
C ALA A 503 -18.07 -19.52 10.35
N CYS A 504 -18.45 -20.02 9.17
CA CYS A 504 -18.02 -19.58 7.85
C CYS A 504 -19.15 -18.82 7.09
N ASP A 505 -19.96 -18.07 7.82
CA ASP A 505 -21.04 -17.23 7.28
C ASP A 505 -20.77 -15.74 7.48
N THR A 506 -21.12 -14.93 6.49
CA THR A 506 -20.99 -13.46 6.49
C THR A 506 -22.28 -12.74 6.86
N THR A 507 -23.44 -13.41 6.83
CA THR A 507 -24.76 -12.76 6.86
C THR A 507 -25.13 -12.05 8.18
N GLY A 508 -24.33 -12.18 9.24
CA GLY A 508 -24.57 -11.51 10.52
C GLY A 508 -23.36 -10.78 11.11
N PHE A 509 -22.31 -10.52 10.34
CA PHE A 509 -21.21 -9.65 10.76
C PHE A 509 -21.60 -8.18 10.59
N ASN A 510 -21.54 -7.39 11.66
CA ASN A 510 -21.73 -5.95 11.62
C ASN A 510 -20.40 -5.24 11.35
N SER A 511 -20.24 -4.69 10.15
CA SER A 511 -19.02 -4.01 9.72
C SER A 511 -18.77 -2.65 10.41
N SER A 512 -19.77 -2.05 11.05
CA SER A 512 -19.62 -0.78 11.78
C SER A 512 -19.15 -1.01 13.22
N THR A 513 -19.68 -2.03 13.90
CA THR A 513 -19.29 -2.36 15.29
C THR A 513 -18.20 -3.42 15.36
N TYR A 514 -17.94 -4.12 14.25
CA TYR A 514 -17.05 -5.28 14.19
C TYR A 514 -17.50 -6.43 15.10
N ILE A 515 -18.78 -6.51 15.43
CA ILE A 515 -19.37 -7.61 16.22
C ILE A 515 -20.00 -8.61 15.26
N ASP A 516 -19.74 -9.91 15.48
CA ASP A 516 -20.30 -10.98 14.66
C ASP A 516 -21.70 -11.46 15.13
N GLN A 517 -22.25 -12.43 14.42
CA GLN A 517 -23.57 -13.02 14.67
C GLN A 517 -23.68 -13.78 16.01
N TYR A 518 -22.58 -13.92 16.75
CA TYR A 518 -22.50 -14.56 18.05
C TYR A 518 -22.22 -13.56 19.18
N GLY A 519 -22.17 -12.27 18.88
CA GLY A 519 -21.87 -11.22 19.85
C GLY A 519 -20.38 -11.13 20.19
N VAL A 520 -19.50 -11.75 19.40
CA VAL A 520 -18.05 -11.68 19.62
C VAL A 520 -17.49 -10.46 18.89
N GLN A 521 -16.75 -9.63 19.62
CA GLN A 521 -15.99 -8.53 19.05
C GLN A 521 -14.84 -9.09 18.19
N GLN A 522 -14.80 -8.69 16.93
CA GLN A 522 -13.73 -8.97 16.00
C GLN A 522 -12.86 -7.72 15.80
N TYR A 523 -11.67 -7.89 15.24
CA TYR A 523 -10.68 -6.82 15.07
C TYR A 523 -10.11 -6.81 13.66
N ARG A 524 -9.92 -5.60 13.11
CA ARG A 524 -9.10 -5.40 11.91
C ARG A 524 -7.66 -5.77 12.26
N ILE A 525 -7.04 -6.65 11.49
CA ILE A 525 -5.68 -7.13 11.75
C ILE A 525 -4.79 -7.10 10.52
N GLY A 526 -5.31 -6.83 9.32
CA GLY A 526 -4.47 -6.71 8.14
C GLY A 526 -5.20 -6.54 6.82
N THR A 527 -4.45 -6.72 5.74
CA THR A 527 -4.97 -6.65 4.37
C THR A 527 -4.15 -7.53 3.43
N VAL A 528 -4.78 -7.98 2.35
CA VAL A 528 -4.10 -8.57 1.19
C VAL A 528 -3.47 -7.42 0.43
N SER A 529 -2.15 -7.35 0.45
CA SER A 529 -1.39 -6.32 -0.27
C SER A 529 -1.45 -6.50 -1.79
N ARG A 530 -1.46 -7.74 -2.27
CA ARG A 530 -1.34 -8.05 -3.70
C ARG A 530 -1.75 -9.46 -4.08
N ALA A 531 -2.21 -9.62 -5.33
CA ALA A 531 -2.41 -10.89 -6.01
C ALA A 531 -1.39 -11.09 -7.14
N PHE A 532 -0.64 -12.19 -7.12
CA PHE A 532 0.38 -12.57 -8.11
C PHE A 532 -0.19 -13.61 -9.07
N THR A 533 -0.37 -13.21 -10.33
CA THR A 533 -1.09 -14.00 -11.33
C THR A 533 -0.30 -15.17 -11.89
N ASN A 534 1.03 -15.08 -11.91
CA ASN A 534 1.90 -16.16 -12.38
C ASN A 534 1.89 -17.34 -11.39
N ASP A 535 2.18 -17.06 -10.12
CA ASP A 535 2.33 -18.09 -9.09
C ASP A 535 1.02 -18.42 -8.37
N LYS A 536 -0.07 -17.70 -8.65
CA LYS A 536 -1.37 -17.80 -7.96
C LYS A 536 -1.26 -17.58 -6.45
N ASN A 537 -0.37 -16.68 -6.05
CA ASN A 537 -0.16 -16.30 -4.65
C ASN A 537 -0.92 -15.01 -4.32
N ILE A 538 -1.35 -14.86 -3.07
CA ILE A 538 -1.70 -13.58 -2.48
C ILE A 538 -0.72 -13.25 -1.35
N SER A 539 -0.35 -11.97 -1.20
CA SER A 539 0.54 -11.50 -0.12
C SER A 539 -0.25 -10.89 1.01
N LEU A 540 -0.16 -11.49 2.19
CA LEU A 540 -0.81 -11.05 3.42
C LEU A 540 0.10 -10.11 4.20
N ARG A 541 -0.50 -9.06 4.79
CA ARG A 541 0.17 -8.12 5.70
C ARG A 541 -0.70 -7.94 6.92
N MET A 542 -0.20 -8.29 8.10
CA MET A 542 -0.97 -8.21 9.35
C MET A 542 -0.18 -7.57 10.49
N VAL A 543 -0.86 -6.72 11.25
CA VAL A 543 -0.42 -6.17 12.53
C VAL A 543 -1.54 -6.41 13.53
N LEU A 544 -1.29 -7.28 14.50
CA LEU A 544 -2.25 -7.62 15.54
C LEU A 544 -2.09 -6.60 16.67
N ALA A 545 -3.01 -5.66 16.81
CA ALA A 545 -2.89 -4.54 17.73
C ALA A 545 -4.15 -4.40 18.61
N ASN A 546 -4.32 -5.32 19.54
CA ASN A 546 -5.41 -5.27 20.51
C ASN A 546 -5.11 -6.17 21.71
N THR A 547 -5.31 -5.66 22.93
CA THR A 547 -5.00 -6.38 24.18
C THR A 547 -5.84 -7.65 24.37
N ASN A 548 -6.98 -7.78 23.69
CA ASN A 548 -7.78 -9.00 23.69
C ASN A 548 -7.11 -10.16 22.94
N LEU A 549 -6.08 -9.90 22.13
CA LEU A 549 -5.26 -10.91 21.45
C LEU A 549 -4.15 -11.49 22.34
N LYS A 550 -4.06 -11.03 23.60
CA LYS A 550 -3.20 -11.62 24.65
C LYS A 550 -1.75 -11.80 24.21
N LYS A 551 -1.26 -13.05 24.13
CA LYS A 551 0.13 -13.42 23.86
C LYS A 551 0.62 -13.01 22.47
N ILE A 552 -0.30 -12.80 21.52
CA ILE A 552 0.02 -12.39 20.14
C ILE A 552 -0.35 -10.92 19.87
N ASP A 553 -0.70 -10.15 20.91
CA ASP A 553 -0.86 -8.70 20.77
C ASP A 553 0.50 -8.03 20.52
N GLY A 554 0.59 -7.33 19.39
CA GLY A 554 1.81 -6.76 18.80
C GLY A 554 2.48 -7.64 17.74
N ALA A 555 1.86 -8.76 17.32
CA ALA A 555 2.42 -9.63 16.31
C ALA A 555 2.41 -8.99 14.91
N LEU A 556 3.53 -9.10 14.22
CA LEU A 556 3.80 -8.60 12.87
C LEU A 556 3.99 -9.78 11.92
N VAL A 557 3.25 -9.79 10.81
CA VAL A 557 3.29 -10.87 9.81
C VAL A 557 3.32 -10.29 8.39
N GLY A 558 4.24 -10.77 7.55
CA GLY A 558 4.31 -10.37 6.15
C GLY A 558 4.80 -8.95 5.91
N MET A 559 5.44 -8.33 6.90
CA MET A 559 5.87 -6.94 6.83
C MET A 559 7.04 -6.71 5.86
N ASN A 560 7.82 -7.75 5.52
CA ASN A 560 9.08 -7.63 4.76
C ASN A 560 10.03 -6.59 5.38
N THR A 561 10.09 -6.54 6.72
CA THR A 561 10.89 -5.56 7.46
C THR A 561 12.03 -6.25 8.19
N ASN A 562 13.14 -5.51 8.32
CA ASN A 562 14.28 -5.87 9.14
C ASN A 562 14.56 -4.70 10.08
N ILE A 563 14.23 -4.88 11.35
CA ILE A 563 14.46 -3.89 12.41
C ILE A 563 15.67 -4.34 13.20
N LYS A 564 16.78 -3.61 13.09
CA LYS A 564 17.97 -3.88 13.90
C LYS A 564 17.68 -3.60 15.38
N THR A 565 18.13 -4.48 16.25
CA THR A 565 17.97 -4.38 17.70
C THR A 565 19.28 -4.15 18.44
N SER A 566 20.42 -4.29 17.75
CA SER A 566 21.76 -4.07 18.31
C SER A 566 22.76 -3.60 17.25
N THR A 567 23.87 -3.02 17.70
CA THR A 567 25.01 -2.67 16.83
C THR A 567 25.82 -3.90 16.39
N SER A 568 25.66 -5.05 17.06
CA SER A 568 26.30 -6.34 16.75
C SER A 568 25.62 -7.11 15.61
N GLY A 569 24.49 -6.61 15.08
CA GLY A 569 23.82 -7.17 13.91
C GLY A 569 22.58 -8.01 14.22
N ASP A 570 22.08 -8.02 15.46
CA ASP A 570 20.81 -8.67 15.77
C ASP A 570 19.65 -7.88 15.20
N SER A 571 18.65 -8.60 14.69
CA SER A 571 17.52 -8.03 13.98
C SER A 571 16.23 -8.79 14.23
N ILE A 572 15.13 -8.05 14.36
CA ILE A 572 13.78 -8.54 14.17
C ILE A 572 13.55 -8.64 12.66
N VAL A 573 13.44 -9.86 12.15
CA VAL A 573 13.19 -10.12 10.73
C VAL A 573 11.79 -10.67 10.56
N VAL A 574 10.95 -9.91 9.86
CA VAL A 574 9.62 -10.34 9.43
C VAL A 574 9.64 -10.42 7.92
N GLY A 575 9.66 -11.65 7.39
CA GLY A 575 9.60 -11.92 5.95
C GLY A 575 8.24 -11.62 5.34
N GLY A 576 8.00 -12.18 4.17
CA GLY A 576 6.72 -12.17 3.50
C GLY A 576 5.78 -13.27 4.00
N ALA A 577 4.52 -13.15 3.64
CA ALA A 577 3.49 -14.14 3.93
C ALA A 577 2.66 -14.36 2.66
N LEU A 578 3.05 -15.37 1.88
CA LEU A 578 2.44 -15.71 0.60
C LEU A 578 1.53 -16.93 0.77
N LEU A 579 0.26 -16.75 0.43
CA LEU A 579 -0.73 -17.81 0.39
C LEU A 579 -0.98 -18.22 -1.07
N ASN A 580 -0.67 -19.47 -1.41
CA ASN A 580 -0.96 -20.05 -2.71
C ASN A 580 -2.39 -20.58 -2.75
N VAL A 581 -3.18 -20.08 -3.69
CA VAL A 581 -4.61 -20.44 -3.85
C VAL A 581 -4.88 -21.23 -5.14
N ALA A 582 -3.84 -21.75 -5.80
CA ALA A 582 -3.98 -22.43 -7.09
C ALA A 582 -4.97 -23.60 -7.04
N ASN A 583 -4.91 -24.43 -5.99
CA ASN A 583 -5.80 -25.57 -5.85
C ASN A 583 -7.27 -25.17 -5.69
N LEU A 584 -7.53 -24.08 -4.96
CA LEU A 584 -8.88 -23.56 -4.77
C LEU A 584 -9.45 -22.95 -6.06
N LEU A 585 -8.61 -22.33 -6.89
CA LEU A 585 -9.03 -21.75 -8.18
C LEU A 585 -9.54 -22.79 -9.18
N ASN A 586 -9.15 -24.06 -9.02
CA ASN A 586 -9.56 -25.17 -9.88
C ASN A 586 -10.85 -25.85 -9.42
N LEU A 587 -11.41 -25.47 -8.27
CA LEU A 587 -12.63 -26.05 -7.74
C LEU A 587 -13.88 -25.29 -8.21
N THR A 588 -14.97 -26.04 -8.38
CA THR A 588 -16.32 -25.48 -8.55
C THR A 588 -17.09 -25.39 -7.24
N SER A 589 -16.75 -26.26 -6.28
CA SER A 589 -17.28 -26.29 -4.90
C SER A 589 -16.37 -27.14 -4.01
N GLY A 590 -16.50 -27.01 -2.68
CA GLY A 590 -15.72 -27.80 -1.71
C GLY A 590 -14.42 -27.12 -1.26
N ALA A 591 -13.51 -27.86 -0.64
CA ALA A 591 -12.23 -27.32 -0.13
C ALA A 591 -11.04 -28.06 -0.75
N ALA A 592 -9.88 -27.41 -0.78
CA ALA A 592 -8.60 -28.02 -1.13
C ALA A 592 -7.48 -27.46 -0.26
N ASP A 593 -6.36 -28.18 -0.22
CA ASP A 593 -5.17 -27.73 0.49
C ASP A 593 -4.60 -26.45 -0.12
N ILE A 594 -4.05 -25.63 0.76
CA ILE A 594 -3.38 -24.37 0.46
C ILE A 594 -1.96 -24.42 0.98
N THR A 595 -1.07 -23.69 0.31
CA THR A 595 0.34 -23.59 0.74
C THR A 595 0.62 -22.18 1.25
N PHE A 596 1.25 -22.08 2.42
CA PHE A 596 1.61 -20.81 3.05
C PHE A 596 3.11 -20.74 3.28
N LYS A 597 3.79 -19.79 2.60
CA LYS A 597 5.25 -19.69 2.55
C LYS A 597 5.73 -18.26 2.62
N ASP A 598 6.95 -18.07 3.10
CA ASP A 598 7.68 -16.80 3.02
C ASP A 598 8.03 -16.49 1.54
N SER A 599 8.35 -15.23 1.25
CA SER A 599 8.87 -14.75 -0.05
C SER A 599 10.10 -15.52 -0.52
N ALA A 600 10.91 -16.04 0.41
CA ALA A 600 12.06 -16.91 0.12
C ALA A 600 11.70 -18.41 0.06
N VAL A 601 10.41 -18.75 -0.10
CA VAL A 601 9.87 -20.13 -0.19
C VAL A 601 10.04 -20.96 1.11
N GLY A 602 10.39 -20.30 2.22
CA GLY A 602 10.53 -20.92 3.55
C GLY A 602 9.26 -20.89 4.40
N THR A 603 9.38 -21.28 5.67
CA THR A 603 8.31 -21.13 6.68
C THR A 603 8.05 -19.67 6.96
N VAL A 604 6.78 -19.26 6.98
CA VAL A 604 6.40 -17.91 7.37
C VAL A 604 6.75 -17.68 8.84
N LYS A 605 7.42 -16.57 9.12
CA LYS A 605 7.77 -16.13 10.47
C LYS A 605 6.92 -14.93 10.87
N TRP A 606 6.77 -14.78 12.18
CA TRP A 606 6.16 -13.61 12.80
C TRP A 606 7.07 -13.11 13.92
N ALA A 607 6.96 -11.83 14.24
CA ALA A 607 7.70 -11.23 15.35
C ALA A 607 6.86 -10.22 16.12
N ASN A 608 7.33 -9.86 17.31
CA ASN A 608 6.71 -8.87 18.17
C ASN A 608 7.77 -7.86 18.63
N SER A 609 7.61 -6.59 18.23
CA SER A 609 8.62 -5.55 18.50
C SER A 609 8.79 -5.31 20.00
N LEU A 610 7.70 -5.19 20.75
CA LEU A 610 7.75 -4.97 22.21
C LEU A 610 8.51 -6.10 22.90
N SER A 611 8.14 -7.33 22.62
CA SER A 611 8.74 -8.50 23.28
C SER A 611 10.20 -8.70 22.87
N SER A 612 10.54 -8.37 21.63
CA SER A 612 11.92 -8.41 21.13
C SER A 612 12.80 -7.37 21.81
N PHE A 613 12.34 -6.12 21.94
CA PHE A 613 13.09 -5.10 22.68
C PHE A 613 13.07 -5.31 24.19
N GLN A 614 12.04 -5.97 24.74
CA GLN A 614 12.06 -6.43 26.13
C GLN A 614 13.21 -7.41 26.38
N LYS A 615 13.46 -8.32 25.42
CA LYS A 615 14.61 -9.24 25.49
C LYS A 615 15.95 -8.49 25.49
N VAL A 616 16.07 -7.41 24.71
CA VAL A 616 17.26 -6.53 24.71
C VAL A 616 17.44 -5.89 26.09
N TYR A 617 16.39 -5.30 26.66
CA TYR A 617 16.43 -4.72 28.01
C TYR A 617 16.83 -5.77 29.06
N ASN A 618 16.20 -6.95 29.06
CA ASN A 618 16.50 -8.01 30.05
C ASN A 618 17.96 -8.49 29.98
N THR A 619 18.53 -8.54 28.77
CA THR A 619 19.93 -8.97 28.57
C THR A 619 20.92 -7.95 29.15
N ASN A 620 20.58 -6.66 29.10
CA ASN A 620 21.46 -5.57 29.54
C ASN A 620 21.24 -5.14 30.99
N ASN A 621 20.18 -5.61 31.66
CA ASN A 621 19.80 -5.16 33.00
C ASN A 621 19.48 -6.36 33.91
N THR A 622 20.24 -6.50 35.00
CA THR A 622 20.07 -7.61 35.97
C THR A 622 18.87 -7.43 36.90
N SER A 623 18.22 -6.27 36.87
CA SER A 623 17.08 -5.89 37.72
C SER A 623 15.70 -6.15 37.09
N HIS A 624 15.64 -6.82 35.94
CA HIS A 624 14.36 -7.12 35.28
C HIS A 624 13.49 -8.07 36.14
N THR A 625 12.18 -7.91 36.05
CA THR A 625 11.21 -8.71 36.82
C THR A 625 10.89 -10.05 36.13
N SER A 626 10.19 -10.94 36.82
CA SER A 626 9.66 -12.17 36.19
C SER A 626 8.68 -11.87 35.06
N GLN A 627 7.86 -10.83 35.19
CA GLN A 627 6.93 -10.38 34.15
C GLN A 627 7.68 -9.91 32.90
N ASP A 628 8.81 -9.23 33.08
CA ASP A 628 9.68 -8.82 31.98
C ASP A 628 10.31 -10.02 31.28
N ALA A 629 10.70 -11.04 32.05
CA ALA A 629 11.21 -12.30 31.50
C ALA A 629 10.14 -13.03 30.69
N ASP A 630 8.89 -13.09 31.16
CA ASP A 630 7.78 -13.71 30.45
C ASP A 630 7.40 -12.96 29.18
N LEU A 631 7.38 -11.63 29.20
CA LEU A 631 7.14 -10.81 28.01
C LEU A 631 8.20 -11.06 26.93
N ALA A 632 9.48 -11.19 27.29
CA ALA A 632 10.55 -11.44 26.32
C ALA A 632 10.41 -12.77 25.56
N LYS A 633 9.72 -13.76 26.13
CA LYS A 633 9.46 -15.07 25.47
C LYS A 633 8.54 -14.93 24.26
N LEU A 634 7.75 -13.86 24.20
CA LEU A 634 6.76 -13.60 23.13
C LEU A 634 7.38 -12.91 21.89
N SER A 635 8.71 -12.88 21.77
CA SER A 635 9.45 -12.17 20.72
C SER A 635 9.12 -12.59 19.28
N GLY A 636 8.68 -13.84 19.06
CA GLY A 636 8.23 -14.31 17.76
C GLY A 636 8.39 -15.81 17.56
N GLY A 637 8.21 -16.25 16.31
CA GLY A 637 8.41 -17.63 15.90
C GLY A 637 7.87 -17.93 14.51
N SER A 638 7.28 -19.09 14.32
CA SER A 638 6.72 -19.53 13.03
C SER A 638 5.20 -19.44 13.00
N LEU A 639 4.65 -19.23 11.81
CA LEU A 639 3.22 -19.13 11.59
C LEU A 639 2.77 -20.17 10.57
N THR A 640 1.71 -20.91 10.87
CA THR A 640 1.03 -21.79 9.91
C THR A 640 -0.38 -21.31 9.63
N PHE A 641 -0.91 -21.69 8.47
CA PHE A 641 -2.25 -21.32 8.02
C PHE A 641 -2.99 -22.60 7.64
N ALA A 642 -4.22 -22.75 8.13
CA ALA A 642 -5.14 -23.82 7.70
C ALA A 642 -6.52 -23.24 7.41
N LEU A 643 -7.19 -23.72 6.38
CA LEU A 643 -8.59 -23.36 6.14
C LEU A 643 -9.45 -23.80 7.33
N ALA A 644 -10.45 -22.99 7.69
CA ALA A 644 -11.41 -23.37 8.72
C ALA A 644 -12.16 -24.65 8.27
N PRO A 645 -12.51 -25.57 9.17
CA PRO A 645 -13.19 -26.81 8.80
C PRO A 645 -14.52 -26.61 8.03
N CYS A 646 -15.23 -25.51 8.30
CA CYS A 646 -16.45 -25.14 7.61
C CYS A 646 -16.24 -24.46 6.24
N TYR A 647 -15.00 -24.10 5.89
CA TYR A 647 -14.73 -23.32 4.69
C TYR A 647 -14.91 -24.17 3.44
N THR A 648 -15.63 -23.62 2.46
CA THR A 648 -15.78 -24.20 1.13
C THR A 648 -15.81 -23.11 0.06
N VAL A 649 -15.27 -23.42 -1.12
CA VAL A 649 -15.47 -22.68 -2.36
C VAL A 649 -16.97 -22.70 -2.68
N LYS A 650 -17.50 -21.51 -2.96
CA LYS A 650 -18.92 -21.28 -3.25
C LYS A 650 -19.09 -20.90 -4.72
N LYS A 651 -20.32 -20.96 -5.20
CA LYS A 651 -20.72 -20.58 -6.57
C LYS A 651 -21.69 -19.40 -6.50
N LYS A 652 -21.54 -18.44 -7.41
CA LYS A 652 -22.43 -17.27 -7.50
C LYS A 652 -23.75 -17.58 -8.18
#